data_AF-A0A225DGF6-F1
#
_entry.id   AF-A0A225DGF6-F1
#
_cell.length_a   1.000
_cell.length_b   1.000
_cell.length_c   1.000
_cell.angle_alpha   90.00
_cell.angle_beta   90.00
_cell.angle_gamma   90.00
#
_symmetry.space_group_name_H-M   'P 1'
#
loop_
_entity.id
_entity.type
_entity.pdbx_description
1 polymer ?
#
loop_
_entity_poly.entity_id
_entity_poly.type
_entity_poly.pdbx_seq_one_letter_code
_entity_poly.pdbx_strand_id
1 'polypeptide(L)'
;MPSTVTFASNILTYTAGSGVSNNVSVTLSGSNYVITDSAETISFDPSAFPNSTGSGSNTVDIATTDASGITGVTLNLVDGSDTVTNVGLTAENLTINNTGTLTLGTGQIQTTTGNIAINNSGTLLTLGGPILTTTGNISVNGSQQVTLTDAAQIGGTVTSTGTAPTAAYTYSNQTTGTISINANQGGSGSSGFNQAGGWLITSNNTANAVAISVNTAGGGTGNATIGLAKVGTAIGSYYTVNANGGSILWSNDPAVTGPWTGSPPAPPPQTSAMQGTANGGSDTSDIYAYNYVFTTSGAASAIGTSTATIQTFEESSSGTTTLTAGSGGAYQVDWGSPLILDGATATGAGNIRVVTANAGGHNLTVAGPVNTGSGSIYLAADDDLYIQGAVGSSTFSGTVSLFANRDVGNTSTLNFNANGSITTTNTSSTAVTLTGYSENGTAAGSMTVGNITTGNGGTITLTTVPATSSSGGVISGFTSGVVLNAGATGTVTIKTRPYVTSIASAVGTATAPLNVVAGTVNISALSYDSPTTASPLTYAPNTPAIYVSTPGNSSGNTNFNVNIAVGPPPTPPVTPTPPPFAAIPIVLTTTAGTLTVSAASGNLNNGTMTLNGAAGVILNAALGNTTTGAITINGPLSGSANIVNNAAAVTVSQSSDSSYSGLISGATNFTKSGPGNLSLTNTAAQTYTGTTTVSAGTLTPTGNISSTGAVTVAAGATLANSGTATTIGGAVTDNGTLSPGGPRPSARWGPVNSHLRRPAPSPPTSTAPRRAPATTR
;
A
#
# COMPACT_ATOMS: atom_id res chain seq x y z
N MET A 1 -7.72 -11.79 64.02
CA MET A 1 -8.28 -10.70 64.85
C MET A 1 -9.55 -10.24 64.16
N PRO A 2 -10.59 -9.75 64.84
CA PRO A 2 -11.75 -9.19 64.14
C PRO A 2 -11.30 -8.03 63.25
N SER A 3 -12.02 -7.81 62.15
CA SER A 3 -11.84 -6.59 61.36
C SER A 3 -12.22 -5.36 62.16
N THR A 4 -11.69 -4.20 61.78
CA THR A 4 -11.95 -2.94 62.48
C THR A 4 -12.42 -1.86 61.53
N VAL A 5 -13.33 -1.00 61.99
CA VAL A 5 -13.75 0.23 61.31
C VAL A 5 -13.30 1.43 62.13
N THR A 6 -12.66 2.38 61.46
CA THR A 6 -12.16 3.63 62.05
C THR A 6 -12.51 4.82 61.17
N PHE A 7 -12.57 6.02 61.77
CA PHE A 7 -12.79 7.26 61.05
C PHE A 7 -11.74 8.29 61.46
N ALA A 8 -10.94 8.72 60.49
CA ALA A 8 -9.89 9.70 60.70
C ALA A 8 -9.69 10.52 59.42
N SER A 9 -9.40 11.81 59.56
CA SER A 9 -9.17 12.73 58.43
C SER A 9 -10.25 12.65 57.35
N ASN A 10 -11.52 12.54 57.77
CA ASN A 10 -12.68 12.45 56.88
C ASN A 10 -12.71 11.19 55.98
N ILE A 11 -12.00 10.12 56.36
CA ILE A 11 -11.96 8.85 55.63
C ILE A 11 -12.47 7.74 56.56
N LEU A 12 -13.49 7.01 56.10
CA LEU A 12 -13.97 5.80 56.75
C LEU A 12 -13.11 4.61 56.30
N THR A 13 -12.42 3.96 57.23
CA THR A 13 -11.47 2.89 56.92
C THR A 13 -11.91 1.58 57.55
N TYR A 14 -12.20 0.58 56.72
CA TYR A 14 -12.32 -0.82 57.12
C TYR A 14 -10.95 -1.49 56.97
N THR A 15 -10.50 -2.21 57.99
CA THR A 15 -9.26 -3.00 57.97
C THR A 15 -9.59 -4.43 58.36
N ALA A 16 -9.35 -5.36 57.42
CA ALA A 16 -9.53 -6.78 57.60
C ALA A 16 -8.56 -7.37 58.64
N GLY A 17 -9.00 -8.44 59.29
CA GLY A 17 -8.18 -9.26 60.18
C GLY A 17 -7.18 -10.12 59.41
N SER A 18 -5.96 -10.23 59.92
CA SER A 18 -4.93 -11.09 59.31
C SER A 18 -5.33 -12.57 59.28
N GLY A 19 -5.06 -13.24 58.17
CA GLY A 19 -5.20 -14.68 57.96
C GLY A 19 -6.60 -15.15 57.58
N VAL A 20 -7.51 -14.24 57.22
CA VAL A 20 -8.90 -14.54 56.87
C VAL A 20 -9.17 -14.09 55.44
N SER A 21 -9.81 -14.94 54.65
CA SER A 21 -10.35 -14.55 53.34
C SER A 21 -11.68 -13.84 53.55
N ASN A 22 -11.73 -12.53 53.32
CA ASN A 22 -12.90 -11.71 53.58
C ASN A 22 -13.86 -11.67 52.38
N ASN A 23 -15.13 -11.39 52.66
CA ASN A 23 -16.11 -11.05 51.63
C ASN A 23 -16.87 -9.80 52.04
N VAL A 24 -16.40 -8.67 51.54
CA VAL A 24 -16.78 -7.34 52.01
C VAL A 24 -17.77 -6.67 51.05
N SER A 25 -18.76 -5.99 51.62
CA SER A 25 -19.61 -5.05 50.88
C SER A 25 -19.83 -3.77 51.68
N VAL A 26 -19.97 -2.65 50.97
CA VAL A 26 -20.32 -1.35 51.56
C VAL A 26 -21.48 -0.76 50.78
N THR A 27 -22.65 -0.62 51.40
CA THR A 27 -23.82 -0.04 50.74
C THR A 27 -24.39 1.12 51.55
N LEU A 28 -25.09 2.03 50.88
CA LEU A 28 -25.84 3.07 51.55
C LEU A 28 -27.29 2.60 51.78
N SER A 29 -27.71 2.55 53.04
CA SER A 29 -29.10 2.27 53.42
C SER A 29 -29.65 3.48 54.18
N GLY A 30 -30.49 4.28 53.52
CA GLY A 30 -30.93 5.57 54.04
C GLY A 30 -29.75 6.53 54.20
N SER A 31 -29.45 6.91 55.45
CA SER A 31 -28.32 7.79 55.81
C SER A 31 -27.17 7.03 56.48
N ASN A 32 -27.09 5.71 56.34
CA ASN A 32 -26.08 4.88 56.98
C ASN A 32 -25.24 4.14 55.94
N TYR A 33 -23.94 4.06 56.18
CA TYR A 33 -23.05 3.12 55.51
C TYR A 33 -23.16 1.76 56.18
N VAL A 34 -23.68 0.78 55.46
CA VAL A 34 -23.79 -0.62 55.89
C VAL A 34 -22.56 -1.36 55.39
N ILE A 35 -21.66 -1.72 56.29
CA ILE A 35 -20.47 -2.53 55.99
C ILE A 35 -20.75 -3.95 56.44
N THR A 36 -20.60 -4.92 55.54
CA THR A 36 -20.77 -6.35 55.86
C THR A 36 -19.51 -7.11 55.47
N ASP A 37 -19.14 -8.07 56.32
CA ASP A 37 -18.11 -9.06 56.08
C ASP A 37 -18.60 -10.44 56.52
N SER A 38 -18.84 -11.34 55.57
CA SER A 38 -19.37 -12.67 55.91
C SER A 38 -18.35 -13.60 56.55
N ALA A 39 -17.05 -13.27 56.53
CA ALA A 39 -15.99 -14.15 56.98
C ALA A 39 -15.56 -13.90 58.44
N GLU A 40 -15.70 -12.66 58.93
CA GLU A 40 -15.34 -12.32 60.30
C GLU A 40 -16.20 -11.19 60.89
N THR A 41 -16.17 -11.10 62.22
CA THR A 41 -16.85 -10.02 62.96
C THR A 41 -16.10 -8.71 62.81
N ILE A 42 -16.86 -7.61 62.72
CA ILE A 42 -16.37 -6.24 62.56
C ILE A 42 -16.49 -5.50 63.90
N SER A 43 -15.44 -4.82 64.33
CA SER A 43 -15.42 -3.99 65.55
C SER A 43 -15.16 -2.53 65.25
N PHE A 44 -15.71 -1.63 66.06
CA PHE A 44 -15.40 -0.21 66.06
C PHE A 44 -15.51 0.36 67.48
N ASP A 45 -14.87 1.52 67.72
CA ASP A 45 -15.01 2.27 68.97
C ASP A 45 -16.36 2.99 69.02
N PRO A 46 -17.31 2.59 69.88
CA PRO A 46 -18.63 3.22 69.94
C PRO A 46 -18.58 4.68 70.37
N SER A 47 -17.50 5.14 71.02
CA SER A 47 -17.34 6.55 71.37
C SER A 47 -17.03 7.43 70.15
N ALA A 48 -16.37 6.86 69.13
CA ALA A 48 -16.13 7.51 67.85
C ALA A 48 -17.34 7.45 66.91
N PHE A 49 -18.26 6.50 67.15
CA PHE A 49 -19.43 6.25 66.33
C PHE A 49 -20.71 6.09 67.19
N PRO A 50 -21.14 7.16 67.90
CA PRO A 50 -22.16 7.07 68.95
C PRO A 50 -23.57 6.72 68.44
N ASN A 51 -23.87 6.98 67.16
CA ASN A 51 -25.16 6.65 66.53
C ASN A 51 -25.07 5.42 65.62
N SER A 52 -23.93 4.73 65.60
CA SER A 52 -23.68 3.56 64.77
C SER A 52 -23.92 2.26 65.54
N THR A 53 -24.28 1.18 64.84
CA THR A 53 -24.65 -0.11 65.48
C THR A 53 -23.96 -1.31 64.81
N GLY A 54 -24.07 -2.49 65.43
CA GLY A 54 -23.58 -3.75 64.87
C GLY A 54 -22.15 -4.17 65.22
N SER A 55 -21.44 -3.43 66.09
CA SER A 55 -20.09 -3.79 66.56
C SER A 55 -20.04 -5.20 67.17
N GLY A 56 -19.03 -5.99 66.81
CA GLY A 56 -18.88 -7.39 67.19
C GLY A 56 -19.70 -8.37 66.35
N SER A 57 -20.39 -7.90 65.30
CA SER A 57 -21.14 -8.75 64.36
C SER A 57 -20.55 -8.68 62.94
N ASN A 58 -21.04 -9.50 62.03
CA ASN A 58 -20.62 -9.49 60.61
C ASN A 58 -21.13 -8.27 59.82
N THR A 59 -21.99 -7.43 60.41
CA THR A 59 -22.57 -6.25 59.75
C THR A 59 -22.55 -5.06 60.71
N VAL A 60 -22.09 -3.90 60.23
CA VAL A 60 -22.11 -2.65 60.99
C VAL A 60 -22.81 -1.55 60.19
N ASP A 61 -23.66 -0.79 60.87
CA ASP A 61 -24.34 0.38 60.32
C ASP A 61 -23.68 1.65 60.86
N ILE A 62 -22.92 2.35 60.01
CA ILE A 62 -22.24 3.59 60.35
C ILE A 62 -23.11 4.78 59.96
N ALA A 63 -23.62 5.52 60.95
CA ALA A 63 -24.45 6.68 60.70
C ALA A 63 -23.65 7.82 60.04
N THR A 64 -24.11 8.36 58.92
CA THR A 64 -23.42 9.49 58.26
C THR A 64 -23.35 10.75 59.13
N THR A 65 -24.23 10.88 60.11
CA THR A 65 -24.19 11.96 61.12
C THR A 65 -23.04 11.82 62.11
N ASP A 66 -22.51 10.61 62.33
CA ASP A 66 -21.29 10.38 63.13
C ASP A 66 -20.03 10.81 62.37
N ALA A 67 -20.16 11.02 61.07
CA ALA A 67 -19.06 11.22 60.16
C ALA A 67 -19.36 12.38 59.18
N SER A 68 -19.89 13.49 59.69
CA SER A 68 -20.27 14.65 58.88
C SER A 68 -19.06 15.15 58.08
N GLY A 69 -19.02 14.79 56.79
CA GLY A 69 -17.93 15.11 55.88
C GLY A 69 -17.04 13.93 55.47
N ILE A 70 -17.52 12.67 55.46
CA ILE A 70 -16.81 11.58 54.76
C ILE A 70 -16.52 12.03 53.33
N THR A 71 -15.24 12.04 52.97
CA THR A 71 -14.74 12.34 51.63
C THR A 71 -14.21 11.10 50.92
N GLY A 72 -14.04 10.00 51.66
CA GLY A 72 -13.60 8.73 51.10
C GLY A 72 -13.86 7.53 52.00
N VAL A 73 -13.92 6.37 51.36
CA VAL A 73 -13.99 5.05 51.99
C VAL A 73 -12.75 4.26 51.58
N THR A 74 -12.06 3.67 52.55
CA THR A 74 -10.89 2.81 52.31
C THR A 74 -11.17 1.41 52.83
N LEU A 75 -10.98 0.41 51.97
CA LEU A 75 -11.01 -1.01 52.32
C LEU A 75 -9.57 -1.53 52.30
N ASN A 76 -8.99 -1.76 53.48
CA ASN A 76 -7.69 -2.41 53.63
C ASN A 76 -7.92 -3.89 53.86
N LEU A 77 -7.96 -4.63 52.77
CA LEU A 77 -8.03 -6.07 52.72
C LEU A 77 -6.59 -6.58 52.81
N VAL A 78 -6.32 -7.51 53.71
CA VAL A 78 -4.95 -7.89 54.06
C VAL A 78 -4.49 -9.05 53.17
N ASP A 79 -4.23 -10.21 53.75
CA ASP A 79 -3.73 -11.41 53.10
C ASP A 79 -4.90 -12.30 52.63
N GLY A 80 -4.61 -13.53 52.19
CA GLY A 80 -5.67 -14.47 51.82
C GLY A 80 -6.35 -14.17 50.49
N SER A 81 -7.58 -14.66 50.33
CA SER A 81 -8.38 -14.53 49.11
C SER A 81 -9.63 -13.70 49.37
N ASP A 82 -9.49 -12.39 49.21
CA ASP A 82 -10.55 -11.44 49.52
C ASP A 82 -11.47 -11.19 48.34
N THR A 83 -12.74 -10.99 48.65
CA THR A 83 -13.77 -10.62 47.69
C THR A 83 -14.44 -9.31 48.10
N VAL A 84 -14.65 -8.41 47.14
CA VAL A 84 -15.52 -7.24 47.32
C VAL A 84 -16.68 -7.36 46.34
N THR A 85 -17.90 -7.50 46.84
CA THR A 85 -19.04 -7.82 45.96
C THR A 85 -19.82 -6.57 45.56
N ASN A 86 -20.18 -5.70 46.49
CA ASN A 86 -20.96 -4.48 46.21
C ASN A 86 -20.36 -3.30 46.96
N VAL A 87 -20.16 -2.18 46.26
CA VAL A 87 -19.83 -0.90 46.87
C VAL A 87 -20.72 0.18 46.26
N GLY A 88 -21.56 0.81 47.07
CA GLY A 88 -22.45 1.90 46.64
C GLY A 88 -22.20 3.15 47.47
N LEU A 89 -21.50 4.13 46.89
CA LEU A 89 -21.18 5.42 47.50
C LEU A 89 -21.87 6.58 46.76
N THR A 90 -21.89 7.75 47.38
CA THR A 90 -22.40 8.98 46.77
C THR A 90 -21.28 9.73 46.05
N ALA A 91 -20.69 10.79 46.59
CA ALA A 91 -19.62 11.56 45.95
C ALA A 91 -18.20 11.15 46.41
N GLU A 92 -18.10 10.22 47.35
CA GLU A 92 -16.87 9.85 48.06
C GLU A 92 -15.88 9.12 47.14
N ASN A 93 -14.59 9.31 47.42
CA ASN A 93 -13.54 8.50 46.82
C ASN A 93 -13.53 7.08 47.43
N LEU A 94 -13.34 6.06 46.60
CA LEU A 94 -13.14 4.69 47.05
C LEU A 94 -11.69 4.29 46.86
N THR A 95 -11.07 3.74 47.90
CA THR A 95 -9.78 3.06 47.80
C THR A 95 -9.90 1.64 48.31
N ILE A 96 -9.50 0.65 47.51
CA ILE A 96 -9.40 -0.76 47.91
C ILE A 96 -7.94 -1.14 47.86
N ASN A 97 -7.37 -1.53 48.99
CA ASN A 97 -6.00 -2.02 49.08
C ASN A 97 -6.03 -3.49 49.47
N ASN A 98 -5.21 -4.31 48.79
CA ASN A 98 -5.12 -5.75 49.00
C ASN A 98 -3.67 -6.23 48.96
N THR A 99 -3.30 -7.20 49.79
CA THR A 99 -1.96 -7.82 49.77
C THR A 99 -1.97 -9.31 49.39
N GLY A 100 -3.13 -9.97 49.44
CA GLY A 100 -3.37 -11.33 48.94
C GLY A 100 -3.88 -11.40 47.48
N THR A 101 -4.82 -12.29 47.20
CA THR A 101 -5.59 -12.28 45.94
C THR A 101 -6.87 -11.49 46.12
N LEU A 102 -7.23 -10.61 45.18
CA LEU A 102 -8.45 -9.82 45.25
C LEU A 102 -9.39 -10.19 44.10
N THR A 103 -10.64 -10.46 44.42
CA THR A 103 -11.73 -10.58 43.45
C THR A 103 -12.75 -9.48 43.71
N LEU A 104 -12.98 -8.61 42.73
CA LEU A 104 -14.21 -7.81 42.71
C LEU A 104 -15.28 -8.68 42.08
N GLY A 105 -16.32 -9.03 42.84
CA GLY A 105 -17.37 -9.94 42.41
C GLY A 105 -18.19 -9.40 41.23
N THR A 106 -19.25 -10.09 40.87
CA THR A 106 -20.17 -9.66 39.79
C THR A 106 -21.08 -8.50 40.18
N GLY A 107 -21.07 -8.12 41.46
CA GLY A 107 -21.81 -6.96 41.94
C GLY A 107 -21.16 -5.64 41.52
N GLN A 108 -21.89 -4.56 41.77
CA GLN A 108 -21.51 -3.23 41.28
C GLN A 108 -20.66 -2.49 42.31
N ILE A 109 -19.58 -1.88 41.84
CA ILE A 109 -18.78 -0.90 42.57
C ILE A 109 -19.04 0.47 41.96
N GLN A 110 -19.53 1.40 42.77
CA GLN A 110 -19.99 2.70 42.29
C GLN A 110 -19.72 3.83 43.28
N THR A 111 -19.28 4.95 42.72
CA THR A 111 -19.41 6.30 43.27
C THR A 111 -20.02 7.19 42.18
N THR A 112 -20.55 8.34 42.52
CA THR A 112 -21.18 9.29 41.59
C THR A 112 -20.13 10.18 40.95
N THR A 113 -19.28 10.82 41.76
CA THR A 113 -18.25 11.77 41.28
C THR A 113 -16.85 11.47 41.79
N GLY A 114 -16.72 10.62 42.81
CA GLY A 114 -15.45 10.29 43.43
C GLY A 114 -14.59 9.39 42.55
N ASN A 115 -13.28 9.39 42.84
CA ASN A 115 -12.32 8.50 42.22
C ASN A 115 -12.44 7.09 42.81
N ILE A 116 -12.15 6.08 42.00
CA ILE A 116 -12.05 4.68 42.45
C ILE A 116 -10.60 4.24 42.22
N ALA A 117 -9.91 3.86 43.30
CA ALA A 117 -8.57 3.30 43.26
C ALA A 117 -8.59 1.87 43.81
N ILE A 118 -8.15 0.90 43.00
CA ILE A 118 -8.05 -0.50 43.37
C ILE A 118 -6.58 -0.88 43.29
N ASN A 119 -5.98 -1.23 44.42
CA ASN A 119 -4.57 -1.52 44.56
C ASN A 119 -4.40 -2.92 45.12
N ASN A 120 -3.87 -3.84 44.32
CA ASN A 120 -3.51 -5.17 44.76
C ASN A 120 -2.00 -5.37 44.67
N SER A 121 -1.37 -5.54 45.82
CA SER A 121 0.06 -5.85 45.94
C SER A 121 0.37 -7.35 45.94
N GLY A 122 -0.66 -8.21 45.98
CA GLY A 122 -0.47 -9.65 45.89
C GLY A 122 -0.43 -10.19 44.45
N THR A 123 -0.84 -11.44 44.29
CA THR A 123 -0.51 -12.24 43.08
C THR A 123 -1.53 -12.12 41.94
N LEU A 124 -2.80 -11.88 42.26
CA LEU A 124 -3.89 -11.84 41.28
C LEU A 124 -4.97 -10.84 41.70
N LEU A 125 -5.34 -9.96 40.76
CA LEU A 125 -6.51 -9.09 40.83
C LEU A 125 -7.51 -9.47 39.73
N THR A 126 -8.70 -9.90 40.11
CA THR A 126 -9.80 -10.21 39.19
C THR A 126 -10.91 -9.18 39.33
N LEU A 127 -11.34 -8.58 38.23
CA LEU A 127 -12.48 -7.67 38.17
C LEU A 127 -13.65 -8.40 37.50
N GLY A 128 -14.75 -8.59 38.24
CA GLY A 128 -15.87 -9.44 37.84
C GLY A 128 -17.17 -8.72 37.49
N GLY A 129 -17.30 -7.44 37.81
CA GLY A 129 -18.55 -6.69 37.70
C GLY A 129 -18.35 -5.22 37.32
N PRO A 130 -19.43 -4.43 37.25
CA PRO A 130 -19.36 -3.02 36.86
C PRO A 130 -18.61 -2.16 37.89
N ILE A 131 -17.72 -1.29 37.40
CA ILE A 131 -17.00 -0.29 38.22
C ILE A 131 -17.30 1.10 37.64
N LEU A 132 -18.14 1.89 38.32
CA LEU A 132 -18.76 3.08 37.76
C LEU A 132 -18.48 4.36 38.55
N THR A 133 -18.26 5.44 37.82
CA THR A 133 -18.26 6.83 38.31
C THR A 133 -18.65 7.75 37.16
N THR A 134 -19.25 8.91 37.44
CA THR A 134 -19.70 9.85 36.41
C THR A 134 -18.58 10.81 35.98
N THR A 135 -17.75 11.23 36.94
CA THR A 135 -16.66 12.20 36.70
C THR A 135 -15.33 11.81 37.29
N GLY A 136 -15.30 10.81 38.18
CA GLY A 136 -14.08 10.39 38.83
C GLY A 136 -13.19 9.57 37.92
N ASN A 137 -11.92 9.52 38.29
CA ASN A 137 -10.94 8.64 37.66
C ASN A 137 -11.06 7.23 38.25
N ILE A 138 -10.82 6.22 37.43
CA ILE A 138 -10.70 4.83 37.85
C ILE A 138 -9.25 4.39 37.66
N SER A 139 -8.62 3.91 38.73
CA SER A 139 -7.26 3.37 38.70
C SER A 139 -7.26 1.94 39.24
N VAL A 140 -6.68 1.02 38.48
CA VAL A 140 -6.54 -0.40 38.82
C VAL A 140 -5.05 -0.73 38.78
N ASN A 141 -4.47 -1.04 39.94
CA ASN A 141 -3.05 -1.32 40.10
C ASN A 141 -2.84 -2.73 40.64
N GLY A 142 -2.33 -3.64 39.82
CA GLY A 142 -1.89 -4.97 40.21
C GLY A 142 -0.37 -5.09 40.18
N SER A 143 0.23 -5.52 41.29
CA SER A 143 1.68 -5.81 41.33
C SER A 143 2.06 -7.01 40.47
N GLN A 144 1.12 -7.92 40.20
CA GLN A 144 1.28 -9.06 39.30
C GLN A 144 0.11 -9.11 38.29
N GLN A 145 -0.70 -10.16 38.26
CA GLN A 145 -1.73 -10.34 37.23
C GLN A 145 -2.97 -9.47 37.50
N VAL A 146 -3.47 -8.79 36.46
CA VAL A 146 -4.80 -8.18 36.43
C VAL A 146 -5.65 -8.87 35.36
N THR A 147 -6.85 -9.31 35.72
CA THR A 147 -7.77 -9.99 34.82
C THR A 147 -9.17 -9.39 34.92
N LEU A 148 -9.78 -9.05 33.79
CA LEU A 148 -11.20 -8.73 33.70
C LEU A 148 -11.93 -9.96 33.22
N THR A 149 -13.10 -10.25 33.80
CA THR A 149 -14.05 -11.20 33.23
C THR A 149 -14.90 -10.54 32.14
N ASP A 150 -15.71 -11.33 31.43
CA ASP A 150 -16.72 -10.89 30.46
C ASP A 150 -17.77 -9.96 31.07
N ALA A 151 -18.14 -10.17 32.33
CA ALA A 151 -19.07 -9.34 33.07
C ALA A 151 -18.47 -7.99 33.56
N ALA A 152 -17.14 -7.80 33.47
CA ALA A 152 -16.50 -6.57 33.91
C ALA A 152 -16.81 -5.41 32.95
N GLN A 153 -17.28 -4.29 33.50
CA GLN A 153 -17.57 -3.07 32.73
C GLN A 153 -17.01 -1.87 33.49
N ILE A 154 -15.88 -1.34 33.03
CA ILE A 154 -15.11 -0.34 33.76
C ILE A 154 -15.39 1.04 33.17
N GLY A 155 -15.86 1.96 34.01
CA GLY A 155 -16.13 3.35 33.66
C GLY A 155 -17.47 3.60 32.97
N GLY A 156 -18.19 2.56 32.57
CA GLY A 156 -19.52 2.70 31.98
C GLY A 156 -20.21 1.36 31.87
N THR A 157 -21.43 1.38 31.34
CA THR A 157 -22.22 0.17 31.11
C THR A 157 -22.47 -0.03 29.62
N VAL A 158 -22.40 -1.27 29.16
CA VAL A 158 -22.74 -1.68 27.80
C VAL A 158 -23.95 -2.62 27.82
N THR A 159 -24.86 -2.40 26.89
CA THR A 159 -25.92 -3.37 26.56
C THR A 159 -25.82 -3.71 25.07
N SER A 160 -26.02 -4.97 24.73
CA SER A 160 -25.97 -5.45 23.34
C SER A 160 -27.34 -5.97 22.90
N THR A 161 -27.69 -5.76 21.65
CA THR A 161 -28.87 -6.38 21.02
C THR A 161 -28.44 -7.23 19.82
N GLY A 162 -29.06 -8.40 19.65
CA GLY A 162 -28.72 -9.37 18.60
C GLY A 162 -27.63 -10.36 19.01
N THR A 163 -27.23 -11.20 18.07
CA THR A 163 -26.07 -12.09 18.19
C THR A 163 -24.91 -11.46 17.43
N ALA A 164 -23.71 -11.54 17.96
CA ALA A 164 -22.55 -11.10 17.21
C ALA A 164 -22.33 -12.00 15.96
N PRO A 165 -21.57 -11.58 14.94
CA PRO A 165 -20.84 -10.31 14.82
C PRO A 165 -21.75 -9.16 14.33
N THR A 166 -23.07 -9.29 14.44
CA THR A 166 -24.04 -8.23 14.06
C THR A 166 -24.63 -7.52 15.28
N ALA A 167 -24.03 -7.67 16.45
CA ALA A 167 -24.56 -7.13 17.68
C ALA A 167 -24.44 -5.60 17.68
N ALA A 168 -25.53 -4.91 18.02
CA ALA A 168 -25.52 -3.47 18.21
C ALA A 168 -25.31 -3.15 19.70
N TYR A 169 -24.27 -2.37 20.01
CA TYR A 169 -23.91 -1.97 21.37
C TYR A 169 -24.45 -0.58 21.72
N THR A 170 -25.02 -0.45 22.91
CA THR A 170 -25.47 0.82 23.51
C THR A 170 -24.67 1.08 24.78
N TYR A 171 -24.08 2.28 24.86
CA TYR A 171 -23.24 2.70 25.97
C TYR A 171 -24.00 3.67 26.88
N SER A 172 -23.88 3.50 28.19
CA SER A 172 -24.54 4.35 29.20
C SER A 172 -23.64 4.53 30.42
N ASN A 173 -23.96 5.52 31.27
CA ASN A 173 -23.21 5.78 32.51
C ASN A 173 -21.70 5.96 32.31
N GLN A 174 -21.29 6.53 31.18
CA GLN A 174 -19.88 6.68 30.85
C GLN A 174 -19.23 7.75 31.72
N THR A 175 -18.14 7.40 32.40
CA THR A 175 -17.34 8.34 33.15
C THR A 175 -16.76 9.39 32.21
N THR A 176 -16.65 10.63 32.67
CA THR A 176 -15.85 11.68 32.03
C THR A 176 -14.41 11.70 32.54
N GLY A 177 -14.09 10.89 33.55
CA GLY A 177 -12.74 10.71 34.08
C GLY A 177 -11.88 9.72 33.28
N THR A 178 -10.62 9.59 33.69
CA THR A 178 -9.66 8.68 33.05
C THR A 178 -9.78 7.26 33.60
N ILE A 179 -9.45 6.26 32.78
CA ILE A 179 -9.27 4.87 33.22
C ILE A 179 -7.78 4.51 33.09
N SER A 180 -7.15 4.14 34.20
CA SER A 180 -5.76 3.68 34.24
C SER A 180 -5.68 2.26 34.78
N ILE A 181 -5.04 1.36 34.02
CA ILE A 181 -4.81 -0.03 34.42
C ILE A 181 -3.32 -0.32 34.37
N ASN A 182 -2.78 -0.71 35.51
CA ASN A 182 -1.38 -1.03 35.69
C ASN A 182 -1.26 -2.48 36.15
N ALA A 183 -0.59 -3.33 35.37
CA ALA A 183 -0.38 -4.73 35.70
C ALA A 183 1.11 -5.09 35.69
N ASN A 184 1.46 -6.09 36.48
CA ASN A 184 2.82 -6.57 36.71
C ASN A 184 3.81 -5.46 37.16
N GLN A 185 3.37 -4.61 38.07
CA GLN A 185 4.21 -3.52 38.60
C GLN A 185 5.36 -3.99 39.49
N GLY A 186 5.41 -5.28 39.85
CA GLY A 186 6.59 -5.92 40.43
C GLY A 186 7.75 -6.12 39.44
N GLY A 187 7.51 -5.93 38.13
CA GLY A 187 8.56 -5.85 37.09
C GLY A 187 9.30 -7.16 36.79
N SER A 188 8.79 -8.31 37.22
CA SER A 188 9.41 -9.62 36.99
C SER A 188 8.37 -10.65 36.57
N GLY A 189 8.82 -11.77 35.98
CA GLY A 189 7.93 -12.85 35.58
C GLY A 189 7.03 -12.55 34.37
N SER A 190 6.01 -13.39 34.18
CA SER A 190 5.14 -13.43 33.01
C SER A 190 3.69 -12.99 33.27
N SER A 191 3.38 -12.54 34.49
CA SER A 191 2.08 -11.94 34.80
C SER A 191 1.85 -10.69 33.96
N GLY A 192 0.61 -10.40 33.60
CA GLY A 192 0.29 -9.24 32.77
C GLY A 192 -1.12 -8.74 32.97
N PHE A 193 -1.69 -8.19 31.90
CA PHE A 193 -3.09 -7.76 31.84
C PHE A 193 -3.86 -8.68 30.90
N ASN A 194 -5.04 -9.13 31.33
CA ASN A 194 -5.94 -9.92 30.51
C ASN A 194 -7.37 -9.38 30.54
N GLN A 195 -7.78 -8.73 29.46
CA GLN A 195 -9.15 -8.29 29.25
C GLN A 195 -9.98 -9.44 28.66
N ALA A 196 -10.41 -10.38 29.50
CA ALA A 196 -11.11 -11.59 29.04
C ALA A 196 -12.60 -11.31 28.70
N GLY A 197 -12.83 -10.41 27.75
CA GLY A 197 -14.16 -9.97 27.27
C GLY A 197 -14.76 -8.77 28.00
N GLY A 198 -14.14 -8.31 29.09
CA GLY A 198 -14.58 -7.12 29.82
C GLY A 198 -14.44 -5.83 29.02
N TRP A 199 -15.23 -4.82 29.35
CA TRP A 199 -15.28 -3.55 28.64
C TRP A 199 -14.58 -2.41 29.40
N LEU A 200 -13.88 -1.55 28.66
CA LEU A 200 -13.41 -0.25 29.14
C LEU A 200 -14.19 0.87 28.46
N ILE A 201 -14.86 1.73 29.24
CA ILE A 201 -15.82 2.70 28.71
C ILE A 201 -15.60 4.06 29.38
N THR A 202 -15.27 5.08 28.59
CA THR A 202 -15.16 6.46 29.06
C THR A 202 -15.58 7.43 27.96
N SER A 203 -16.17 8.56 28.35
CA SER A 203 -16.48 9.69 27.46
C SER A 203 -15.41 10.78 27.52
N ASN A 204 -14.29 10.54 28.21
CA ASN A 204 -13.18 11.47 28.36
C ASN A 204 -12.49 11.76 27.02
N ASN A 205 -12.36 13.05 26.69
CA ASN A 205 -11.81 13.53 25.42
C ASN A 205 -10.35 14.00 25.51
N THR A 206 -9.56 13.42 26.43
CA THR A 206 -8.16 13.81 26.66
C THR A 206 -7.18 12.72 26.27
N ALA A 207 -5.89 13.09 26.15
CA ALA A 207 -4.80 12.17 25.84
C ALA A 207 -4.60 11.04 26.87
N ASN A 208 -5.23 11.15 28.04
CA ASN A 208 -5.15 10.15 29.11
C ASN A 208 -6.48 9.43 29.35
N ALA A 209 -7.42 9.47 28.39
CA ALA A 209 -8.75 8.88 28.53
C ALA A 209 -8.68 7.41 28.99
N VAL A 210 -7.89 6.58 28.30
CA VAL A 210 -7.55 5.22 28.75
C VAL A 210 -6.05 4.99 28.62
N ALA A 211 -5.43 4.52 29.71
CA ALA A 211 -4.02 4.13 29.74
C ALA A 211 -3.85 2.75 30.39
N ILE A 212 -3.29 1.79 29.64
CA ILE A 212 -2.93 0.47 30.12
C ILE A 212 -1.40 0.36 30.11
N SER A 213 -0.81 0.03 31.26
CA SER A 213 0.62 -0.22 31.41
C SER A 213 0.86 -1.61 31.96
N VAL A 214 1.67 -2.41 31.26
CA VAL A 214 2.07 -3.74 31.70
C VAL A 214 3.57 -3.81 31.84
N ASN A 215 4.02 -4.31 32.99
CA ASN A 215 5.40 -4.37 33.44
C ASN A 215 6.03 -2.97 33.65
N THR A 216 7.02 -2.92 34.53
CA THR A 216 7.83 -1.72 34.71
C THR A 216 8.82 -1.55 33.55
N ALA A 217 9.35 -0.33 33.37
CA ALA A 217 10.43 -0.09 32.40
C ALA A 217 11.70 -0.94 32.68
N GLY A 218 11.87 -1.41 33.93
CA GLY A 218 13.00 -2.25 34.35
C GLY A 218 12.91 -3.72 33.92
N GLY A 219 11.76 -4.19 33.41
CA GLY A 219 11.61 -5.54 32.88
C GLY A 219 10.28 -6.22 33.21
N GLY A 220 10.16 -7.47 32.72
CA GLY A 220 8.97 -8.33 32.73
C GLY A 220 8.72 -8.92 31.34
N THR A 221 8.06 -10.08 31.26
CA THR A 221 7.64 -10.69 29.98
C THR A 221 6.12 -10.80 29.88
N GLY A 222 5.40 -10.12 30.78
CA GLY A 222 3.95 -10.10 30.83
C GLY A 222 3.34 -9.42 29.61
N ASN A 223 2.28 -10.02 29.06
CA ASN A 223 1.58 -9.44 27.92
C ASN A 223 0.42 -8.53 28.37
N ALA A 224 0.07 -7.58 27.53
CA ALA A 224 -1.20 -6.86 27.58
C ALA A 224 -2.16 -7.50 26.59
N THR A 225 -3.05 -8.38 27.05
CA THR A 225 -4.14 -8.92 26.24
C THR A 225 -5.33 -7.98 26.34
N ILE A 226 -5.64 -7.26 25.25
CA ILE A 226 -6.62 -6.18 25.18
C ILE A 226 -7.81 -6.55 24.30
N GLY A 227 -8.96 -5.94 24.55
CA GLY A 227 -10.22 -6.22 23.85
C GLY A 227 -11.15 -5.01 23.84
N LEU A 228 -12.44 -5.27 23.95
CA LEU A 228 -13.53 -4.31 23.72
C LEU A 228 -13.41 -3.02 24.54
N ALA A 229 -13.57 -1.87 23.87
CA ALA A 229 -13.61 -0.59 24.56
C ALA A 229 -14.41 0.47 23.80
N LYS A 230 -14.90 1.48 24.53
CA LYS A 230 -15.46 2.72 23.97
C LYS A 230 -14.81 3.92 24.65
N VAL A 231 -14.12 4.75 23.88
CA VAL A 231 -13.19 5.77 24.40
C VAL A 231 -13.44 7.11 23.75
N GLY A 232 -13.90 8.04 24.58
CA GLY A 232 -14.19 9.39 24.18
C GLY A 232 -15.45 9.54 23.34
N THR A 233 -15.73 10.79 23.02
CA THR A 233 -16.83 11.28 22.19
C THR A 233 -16.36 12.31 21.18
N ALA A 234 -15.06 12.63 21.16
CA ALA A 234 -14.43 13.56 20.24
C ALA A 234 -12.93 13.27 20.06
N ILE A 235 -12.36 13.86 18.99
CA ILE A 235 -10.92 13.92 18.73
C ILE A 235 -10.19 14.51 19.95
N GLY A 236 -9.06 13.91 20.31
CA GLY A 236 -8.29 14.25 21.50
C GLY A 236 -8.35 13.20 22.59
N SER A 237 -9.32 12.27 22.52
CA SER A 237 -9.33 11.03 23.31
C SER A 237 -8.32 10.01 22.79
N TYR A 238 -7.63 9.33 23.69
CA TYR A 238 -6.62 8.33 23.37
C TYR A 238 -6.86 7.02 24.12
N TYR A 239 -6.72 5.91 23.41
CA TYR A 239 -6.55 4.58 23.98
C TYR A 239 -5.07 4.19 23.88
N THR A 240 -4.37 4.26 25.00
CA THR A 240 -2.92 4.04 25.07
C THR A 240 -2.61 2.72 25.78
N VAL A 241 -1.78 1.88 25.17
CA VAL A 241 -1.27 0.64 25.77
C VAL A 241 0.24 0.60 25.65
N ASN A 242 0.91 0.42 26.79
CA ASN A 242 2.35 0.20 26.87
C ASN A 242 2.63 -1.15 27.53
N ALA A 243 3.23 -2.08 26.79
CA ALA A 243 3.70 -3.37 27.33
C ALA A 243 5.23 -3.39 27.34
N ASN A 244 5.84 -3.17 28.50
CA ASN A 244 7.29 -3.15 28.61
C ASN A 244 7.84 -4.58 28.61
N GLY A 245 8.72 -4.94 27.68
CA GLY A 245 9.26 -6.31 27.58
C GLY A 245 8.33 -7.39 27.00
N GLY A 246 7.01 -7.30 27.22
CA GLY A 246 6.00 -8.22 26.65
C GLY A 246 5.26 -7.67 25.42
N SER A 247 4.31 -8.44 24.91
CA SER A 247 3.50 -8.12 23.72
C SER A 247 2.17 -7.48 24.07
N ILE A 248 1.59 -6.74 23.13
CA ILE A 248 0.18 -6.36 23.12
C ILE A 248 -0.54 -7.37 22.24
N LEU A 249 -1.49 -8.11 22.80
CA LEU A 249 -2.19 -9.19 22.13
C LEU A 249 -3.68 -8.87 22.04
N TRP A 250 -4.32 -9.29 20.96
CA TRP A 250 -5.76 -9.24 20.87
C TRP A 250 -6.37 -10.33 21.77
N SER A 251 -7.30 -9.95 22.64
CA SER A 251 -8.10 -10.90 23.40
C SER A 251 -8.94 -11.69 22.39
N ASN A 252 -8.88 -13.01 22.47
CA ASN A 252 -9.61 -13.90 21.57
C ASN A 252 -11.13 -13.90 21.86
N ASP A 253 -11.76 -12.73 21.89
CA ASP A 253 -13.08 -12.51 22.48
C ASP A 253 -14.17 -13.41 21.85
N PRO A 254 -14.73 -14.36 22.64
CA PRO A 254 -15.90 -15.17 22.30
C PRO A 254 -17.26 -14.48 22.54
N ALA A 255 -17.34 -13.15 22.68
CA ALA A 255 -18.61 -12.39 22.76
C ALA A 255 -19.54 -12.60 21.54
N VAL A 256 -19.14 -13.45 20.59
CA VAL A 256 -19.95 -14.11 19.56
C VAL A 256 -20.18 -15.60 19.82
N THR A 257 -20.60 -16.01 21.01
CA THR A 257 -21.57 -17.11 21.26
C THR A 257 -21.68 -17.37 22.77
N GLY A 258 -22.86 -17.16 23.35
CA GLY A 258 -23.20 -17.81 24.62
C GLY A 258 -23.68 -19.26 24.39
N PRO A 259 -23.85 -20.10 25.43
CA PRO A 259 -23.36 -20.00 26.80
C PRO A 259 -22.30 -21.09 27.12
N TRP A 260 -21.42 -20.75 28.04
CA TRP A 260 -20.40 -21.63 28.62
C TRP A 260 -21.02 -22.68 29.56
N THR A 261 -20.71 -23.97 29.34
CA THR A 261 -20.98 -25.06 30.29
C THR A 261 -19.74 -25.94 30.49
N GLY A 262 -18.67 -25.35 31.04
CA GLY A 262 -17.57 -26.08 31.66
C GLY A 262 -16.52 -26.67 30.70
N SER A 263 -15.25 -26.41 31.03
CA SER A 263 -14.02 -26.70 30.25
C SER A 263 -13.72 -25.65 29.16
N PRO A 264 -12.44 -25.21 28.97
CA PRO A 264 -12.11 -24.05 28.15
C PRO A 264 -12.28 -24.40 26.66
N PRO A 265 -13.21 -23.76 25.92
CA PRO A 265 -13.28 -23.92 24.48
C PRO A 265 -12.14 -23.12 23.85
N ALA A 266 -11.43 -23.73 22.89
CA ALA A 266 -10.57 -22.97 21.99
C ALA A 266 -11.44 -22.03 21.13
N PRO A 267 -10.99 -20.78 20.88
CA PRO A 267 -11.77 -19.77 20.16
C PRO A 267 -12.04 -20.16 18.70
N PRO A 268 -13.11 -19.65 18.06
CA PRO A 268 -13.21 -19.68 16.60
C PRO A 268 -12.10 -18.81 15.98
N PRO A 269 -11.43 -19.26 14.91
CA PRO A 269 -10.33 -18.52 14.29
C PRO A 269 -10.81 -17.23 13.59
N GLN A 270 -10.04 -16.13 13.69
CA GLN A 270 -10.30 -14.92 12.90
C GLN A 270 -10.41 -15.28 11.41
N THR A 271 -11.47 -14.83 10.75
CA THR A 271 -11.65 -15.06 9.30
C THR A 271 -10.58 -14.31 8.49
N SER A 272 -10.40 -14.67 7.22
CA SER A 272 -9.49 -13.95 6.33
C SER A 272 -9.81 -12.44 6.23
N ALA A 273 -11.09 -12.06 6.32
CA ALA A 273 -11.51 -10.65 6.36
C ALA A 273 -11.00 -9.99 7.66
N MET A 274 -11.20 -10.63 8.81
CA MET A 274 -10.76 -10.13 10.12
C MET A 274 -9.25 -10.07 10.31
N GLN A 275 -8.50 -10.89 9.57
CA GLN A 275 -7.04 -10.81 9.51
C GLN A 275 -6.55 -9.75 8.52
N GLY A 276 -7.45 -9.07 7.80
CA GLY A 276 -7.13 -8.10 6.76
C GLY A 276 -6.51 -8.73 5.51
N THR A 277 -6.93 -9.93 5.12
CA THR A 277 -6.39 -10.70 3.98
C THR A 277 -7.37 -10.93 2.82
N ALA A 278 -8.64 -10.51 2.93
CA ALA A 278 -9.68 -10.64 1.89
C ALA A 278 -10.51 -9.35 1.72
N ASN A 279 -11.26 -9.25 0.61
CA ASN A 279 -12.02 -8.09 0.11
C ASN A 279 -12.99 -7.47 1.13
N GLY A 280 -12.54 -6.46 1.88
CA GLY A 280 -13.32 -5.80 2.94
C GLY A 280 -14.01 -6.76 3.92
N GLY A 281 -14.91 -6.22 4.73
CA GLY A 281 -15.71 -6.97 5.68
C GLY A 281 -16.40 -6.06 6.70
N SER A 282 -16.90 -6.67 7.75
CA SER A 282 -17.41 -5.98 8.94
C SER A 282 -16.93 -6.73 10.18
N ASP A 283 -16.60 -5.99 11.22
CA ASP A 283 -16.42 -6.48 12.58
C ASP A 283 -17.25 -5.59 13.53
N THR A 284 -17.61 -6.16 14.68
CA THR A 284 -18.25 -5.42 15.78
C THR A 284 -17.49 -5.61 17.09
N SER A 285 -16.37 -6.34 17.06
CA SER A 285 -15.57 -6.68 18.23
C SER A 285 -14.33 -5.78 18.22
N ASP A 286 -14.54 -4.49 18.43
CA ASP A 286 -13.51 -3.48 18.20
C ASP A 286 -13.21 -2.67 19.47
N ILE A 287 -12.04 -2.03 19.45
CA ILE A 287 -11.77 -0.87 20.30
C ILE A 287 -12.30 0.35 19.55
N TYR A 288 -13.33 1.01 20.09
CA TYR A 288 -13.90 2.24 19.54
C TYR A 288 -13.25 3.46 20.18
N ALA A 289 -12.39 4.17 19.44
CA ALA A 289 -11.69 5.36 19.90
C ALA A 289 -11.38 6.32 18.73
N TYR A 290 -10.80 7.48 19.06
CA TYR A 290 -10.36 8.48 18.09
C TYR A 290 -8.85 8.50 17.89
N ASN A 291 -8.05 8.00 18.84
CA ASN A 291 -6.61 7.89 18.70
C ASN A 291 -6.10 6.66 19.43
N TYR A 292 -5.13 5.97 18.83
CA TYR A 292 -4.53 4.75 19.37
C TYR A 292 -3.02 4.88 19.46
N VAL A 293 -2.47 4.51 20.62
CA VAL A 293 -1.02 4.44 20.81
C VAL A 293 -0.68 3.09 21.42
N PHE A 294 -0.05 2.23 20.63
CA PHE A 294 0.37 0.90 21.05
C PHE A 294 1.90 0.81 21.03
N THR A 295 2.48 0.58 22.19
CA THR A 295 3.94 0.52 22.37
C THR A 295 4.35 -0.75 23.10
N THR A 296 5.38 -1.41 22.57
CA THR A 296 6.08 -2.49 23.25
C THR A 296 7.58 -2.23 23.23
N SER A 297 8.30 -2.61 24.29
CA SER A 297 9.75 -2.43 24.40
C SER A 297 10.56 -3.73 24.43
N GLY A 298 9.89 -4.88 24.33
CA GLY A 298 10.54 -6.18 24.30
C GLY A 298 11.26 -6.44 22.98
N ALA A 299 12.42 -7.11 23.03
CA ALA A 299 13.14 -7.45 21.80
C ALA A 299 12.31 -8.35 20.87
N ALA A 300 11.53 -9.28 21.44
CA ALA A 300 10.67 -10.22 20.70
C ALA A 300 9.17 -9.89 20.78
N SER A 301 8.79 -8.71 21.30
CA SER A 301 7.39 -8.35 21.48
C SER A 301 6.70 -8.01 20.16
N ALA A 302 5.39 -8.18 20.15
CA ALA A 302 4.52 -7.87 19.02
C ALA A 302 3.34 -7.00 19.45
N ILE A 303 2.74 -6.30 18.50
CA ILE A 303 1.40 -5.72 18.60
C ILE A 303 0.50 -6.55 17.69
N GLY A 304 -0.39 -7.36 18.28
CA GLY A 304 -1.12 -8.39 17.55
C GLY A 304 -0.20 -9.45 16.94
N THR A 305 -0.78 -10.35 16.15
CA THR A 305 -0.06 -11.39 15.39
C THR A 305 -0.68 -11.55 13.99
N SER A 306 -0.04 -12.34 13.12
CA SER A 306 -0.57 -12.63 11.78
C SER A 306 -1.92 -13.34 11.78
N THR A 307 -2.28 -14.03 12.86
CA THR A 307 -3.55 -14.77 13.01
C THR A 307 -4.52 -14.14 14.01
N ALA A 308 -4.06 -13.14 14.77
CA ALA A 308 -4.84 -12.40 15.76
C ALA A 308 -4.41 -10.93 15.75
N THR A 309 -4.91 -10.17 14.77
CA THR A 309 -4.69 -8.72 14.66
C THR A 309 -5.44 -7.97 15.75
N ILE A 310 -4.90 -6.81 16.16
CA ILE A 310 -5.65 -5.83 16.94
C ILE A 310 -6.78 -5.27 16.07
N GLN A 311 -8.01 -5.27 16.59
CA GLN A 311 -9.19 -4.74 15.91
C GLN A 311 -9.53 -3.36 16.48
N THR A 312 -9.57 -2.35 15.61
CA THR A 312 -9.90 -0.98 15.98
C THR A 312 -11.06 -0.45 15.15
N PHE A 313 -11.76 0.54 15.69
CA PHE A 313 -12.80 1.27 14.99
C PHE A 313 -12.56 2.77 15.18
N GLU A 314 -11.93 3.42 14.21
CA GLU A 314 -11.79 4.88 14.21
C GLU A 314 -13.15 5.59 14.16
N GLU A 315 -13.46 6.36 15.19
CA GLU A 315 -14.72 7.12 15.28
C GLU A 315 -14.71 8.39 14.41
N SER A 316 -13.56 8.76 13.84
CA SER A 316 -13.40 9.97 13.03
C SER A 316 -12.32 9.81 11.97
N SER A 317 -12.52 10.41 10.80
CA SER A 317 -11.56 10.44 9.70
C SER A 317 -10.28 11.26 9.98
N SER A 318 -10.23 11.94 11.13
CA SER A 318 -9.04 12.68 11.60
C SER A 318 -8.35 11.99 12.77
N GLY A 319 -8.82 10.78 13.15
CA GLY A 319 -8.19 9.97 14.18
C GLY A 319 -6.85 9.40 13.72
N THR A 320 -5.98 9.11 14.69
CA THR A 320 -4.61 8.67 14.43
C THR A 320 -4.24 7.40 15.15
N THR A 321 -3.45 6.54 14.50
CA THR A 321 -2.82 5.38 15.15
C THR A 321 -1.30 5.46 15.06
N THR A 322 -0.62 5.16 16.17
CA THR A 322 0.83 4.95 16.25
C THR A 322 1.17 3.57 16.80
N LEU A 323 2.03 2.83 16.11
CA LEU A 323 2.47 1.47 16.47
C LEU A 323 3.99 1.42 16.68
N THR A 324 4.44 0.91 17.83
CA THR A 324 5.87 0.67 18.11
C THR A 324 6.08 -0.74 18.67
N ALA A 325 6.66 -1.63 17.86
CA ALA A 325 6.81 -3.05 18.15
C ALA A 325 8.27 -3.53 18.21
N GLY A 326 8.49 -4.66 18.88
CA GLY A 326 9.73 -5.43 18.84
C GLY A 326 9.87 -6.26 17.56
N SER A 327 10.63 -7.35 17.62
CA SER A 327 10.85 -8.26 16.50
C SER A 327 9.67 -9.19 16.19
N GLY A 328 8.60 -9.11 16.98
CA GLY A 328 7.36 -9.83 16.72
C GLY A 328 6.47 -9.14 15.67
N GLY A 329 6.66 -7.83 15.44
CA GLY A 329 5.92 -7.07 14.42
C GLY A 329 4.65 -6.39 14.93
N ALA A 330 3.95 -5.70 14.04
CA ALA A 330 2.72 -4.96 14.33
C ALA A 330 1.61 -5.33 13.34
N TYR A 331 0.43 -5.68 13.85
CA TYR A 331 -0.69 -6.22 13.09
C TYR A 331 -2.00 -5.59 13.56
N GLN A 332 -2.57 -4.71 12.73
CA GLN A 332 -3.82 -4.00 13.00
C GLN A 332 -4.77 -4.09 11.81
N VAL A 333 -6.07 -4.21 12.12
CA VAL A 333 -7.16 -3.99 11.18
C VAL A 333 -8.08 -2.93 11.79
N ASP A 334 -8.43 -1.92 11.00
CA ASP A 334 -9.39 -0.89 11.38
C ASP A 334 -10.68 -1.01 10.56
N TRP A 335 -11.83 -0.78 11.21
CA TRP A 335 -13.17 -0.93 10.63
C TRP A 335 -14.00 0.37 10.64
N GLY A 336 -13.45 1.46 11.17
CA GLY A 336 -14.21 2.68 11.40
C GLY A 336 -14.25 3.63 10.21
N SER A 337 -13.94 4.89 10.52
CA SER A 337 -13.75 6.00 9.59
C SER A 337 -12.31 5.98 9.04
N PRO A 338 -12.01 6.65 7.89
CA PRO A 338 -10.67 6.71 7.32
C PRO A 338 -9.53 6.85 8.34
N LEU A 339 -8.59 5.92 8.30
CA LEU A 339 -7.50 5.83 9.28
C LEU A 339 -6.30 6.66 8.85
N ILE A 340 -5.74 7.46 9.78
CA ILE A 340 -4.43 8.08 9.64
C ILE A 340 -3.41 7.28 10.46
N LEU A 341 -2.50 6.60 9.78
CA LEU A 341 -1.34 5.96 10.39
C LEU A 341 -0.23 7.00 10.58
N ASP A 342 -0.08 7.52 11.80
CA ASP A 342 0.95 8.50 12.16
C ASP A 342 2.34 7.86 12.29
N GLY A 343 2.40 6.53 12.39
CA GLY A 343 3.65 5.78 12.23
C GLY A 343 3.51 4.32 12.66
N ALA A 344 4.31 3.45 12.04
CA ALA A 344 4.42 2.07 12.46
C ALA A 344 5.88 1.62 12.41
N THR A 345 6.45 1.28 13.55
CA THR A 345 7.82 0.78 13.63
C THR A 345 7.87 -0.61 14.27
N ALA A 346 8.73 -1.45 13.73
CA ALA A 346 9.09 -2.75 14.31
C ALA A 346 10.61 -2.95 14.21
N THR A 347 11.15 -3.92 14.92
CA THR A 347 12.57 -4.29 14.83
C THR A 347 12.74 -5.68 14.22
N GLY A 348 13.98 -6.08 13.91
CA GLY A 348 14.29 -7.45 13.50
C GLY A 348 13.46 -7.97 12.32
N ALA A 349 12.90 -9.17 12.44
CA ALA A 349 12.12 -9.84 11.39
C ALA A 349 10.60 -9.63 11.50
N GLY A 350 10.15 -8.78 12.42
CA GLY A 350 8.72 -8.54 12.65
C GLY A 350 8.06 -7.87 11.44
N ASN A 351 6.94 -8.42 10.98
CA ASN A 351 6.18 -7.81 9.89
C ASN A 351 5.38 -6.61 10.40
N ILE A 352 5.06 -5.69 9.50
CA ILE A 352 4.05 -4.65 9.75
C ILE A 352 2.89 -4.91 8.80
N ARG A 353 1.69 -5.10 9.36
CA ARG A 353 0.43 -5.24 8.63
C ARG A 353 -0.58 -4.24 9.19
N VAL A 354 -0.98 -3.26 8.39
CA VAL A 354 -2.06 -2.31 8.73
C VAL A 354 -3.06 -2.32 7.59
N VAL A 355 -4.33 -2.52 7.93
CA VAL A 355 -5.40 -2.69 6.96
C VAL A 355 -6.63 -1.89 7.39
N THR A 356 -7.23 -1.13 6.49
CA THR A 356 -8.62 -0.67 6.66
C THR A 356 -9.54 -1.62 5.90
N ALA A 357 -10.61 -2.11 6.54
CA ALA A 357 -11.34 -3.29 6.07
C ALA A 357 -12.87 -3.12 5.99
N ASN A 358 -13.40 -1.90 6.06
CA ASN A 358 -14.85 -1.66 6.04
C ASN A 358 -15.42 -1.47 4.63
N ALA A 359 -16.34 -2.38 4.24
CA ALA A 359 -17.01 -2.46 2.93
C ALA A 359 -17.84 -1.22 2.51
N GLY A 360 -17.91 -0.19 3.35
CA GLY A 360 -18.59 1.08 3.10
C GLY A 360 -17.69 2.23 2.61
N GLY A 361 -16.41 1.99 2.35
CA GLY A 361 -15.50 2.94 1.71
C GLY A 361 -14.46 3.57 2.65
N HIS A 362 -13.44 2.78 2.99
CA HIS A 362 -12.55 3.05 4.12
C HIS A 362 -11.09 3.26 3.69
N ASN A 363 -10.65 4.52 3.72
CA ASN A 363 -9.32 4.94 3.26
C ASN A 363 -8.23 4.74 4.32
N LEU A 364 -6.99 4.50 3.86
CA LEU A 364 -5.80 4.52 4.71
C LEU A 364 -4.86 5.65 4.28
N THR A 365 -4.50 6.51 5.21
CA THR A 365 -3.46 7.53 5.04
C THR A 365 -2.23 7.19 5.87
N VAL A 366 -1.10 6.94 5.22
CA VAL A 366 0.20 6.75 5.88
C VAL A 366 0.87 8.11 6.03
N ALA A 367 0.66 8.77 7.17
CA ALA A 367 1.14 10.12 7.45
C ALA A 367 2.61 10.15 7.90
N GLY A 368 3.00 9.23 8.79
CA GLY A 368 4.38 9.14 9.27
C GLY A 368 5.11 7.87 8.81
N PRO A 369 6.32 7.63 9.34
CA PRO A 369 7.19 6.59 8.84
C PRO A 369 6.69 5.19 9.18
N VAL A 370 6.83 4.26 8.22
CA VAL A 370 6.55 2.84 8.41
C VAL A 370 7.82 2.05 8.16
N ASN A 371 8.42 1.43 9.18
CA ASN A 371 9.71 0.75 9.03
C ASN A 371 9.88 -0.47 9.94
N THR A 372 10.46 -1.54 9.41
CA THR A 372 10.95 -2.69 10.19
C THR A 372 12.39 -3.02 9.79
N GLY A 373 13.01 -4.05 10.38
CA GLY A 373 14.37 -4.48 10.00
C GLY A 373 14.37 -5.29 8.70
N SER A 374 13.75 -6.45 8.73
CA SER A 374 13.75 -7.45 7.65
C SER A 374 12.39 -8.11 7.40
N GLY A 375 11.40 -7.87 8.27
CA GLY A 375 10.03 -8.33 8.06
C GLY A 375 9.34 -7.64 6.89
N SER A 376 8.24 -8.17 6.41
CA SER A 376 7.45 -7.56 5.33
C SER A 376 6.59 -6.41 5.84
N ILE A 377 6.39 -5.38 5.02
CA ILE A 377 5.43 -4.30 5.23
C ILE A 377 4.24 -4.53 4.28
N TYR A 378 3.04 -4.71 4.82
CA TYR A 378 1.79 -4.83 4.09
C TYR A 378 0.83 -3.73 4.55
N LEU A 379 0.49 -2.81 3.67
CA LEU A 379 -0.47 -1.73 3.95
C LEU A 379 -1.60 -1.84 2.94
N ALA A 380 -2.83 -1.91 3.43
CA ALA A 380 -3.99 -2.02 2.56
C ALA A 380 -5.11 -1.08 2.97
N ALA A 381 -5.75 -0.50 1.96
CA ALA A 381 -6.97 0.24 2.11
C ALA A 381 -8.14 -0.50 1.47
N ASP A 382 -9.33 -0.32 2.02
CA ASP A 382 -10.55 -0.79 1.39
C ASP A 382 -10.91 0.06 0.17
N ASP A 383 -10.73 1.39 0.26
CA ASP A 383 -10.87 2.36 -0.83
C ASP A 383 -9.49 2.97 -1.21
N ASP A 384 -9.24 4.24 -0.88
CA ASP A 384 -8.01 4.95 -1.26
C ASP A 384 -6.85 4.67 -0.29
N LEU A 385 -5.65 4.52 -0.85
CA LEU A 385 -4.40 4.44 -0.08
C LEU A 385 -3.52 5.66 -0.38
N TYR A 386 -3.29 6.49 0.63
CA TYR A 386 -2.44 7.67 0.55
C TYR A 386 -1.10 7.41 1.24
N ILE A 387 0.01 7.55 0.52
CA ILE A 387 1.38 7.44 1.06
C ILE A 387 1.97 8.85 1.19
N GLN A 388 2.02 9.33 2.42
CA GLN A 388 2.51 10.67 2.76
C GLN A 388 3.80 10.65 3.58
N GLY A 389 4.07 9.55 4.29
CA GLY A 389 5.32 9.27 4.99
C GLY A 389 6.23 8.31 4.22
N ALA A 390 7.45 8.12 4.73
CA ALA A 390 8.40 7.15 4.18
C ALA A 390 8.05 5.72 4.60
N VAL A 391 8.11 4.78 3.66
CA VAL A 391 7.92 3.35 3.90
C VAL A 391 9.26 2.62 3.67
N GLY A 392 9.73 1.94 4.71
CA GLY A 392 11.07 1.37 4.76
C GLY A 392 12.17 2.42 4.99
N SER A 393 13.41 2.00 4.80
CA SER A 393 14.62 2.79 5.04
C SER A 393 15.80 2.20 4.26
N SER A 394 16.95 2.89 4.27
CA SER A 394 18.19 2.39 3.63
C SER A 394 18.75 1.11 4.29
N THR A 395 18.32 0.78 5.50
CA THR A 395 18.72 -0.45 6.22
C THR A 395 17.63 -1.53 6.21
N PHE A 396 16.42 -1.19 5.76
CA PHE A 396 15.31 -2.14 5.66
C PHE A 396 15.57 -3.14 4.53
N SER A 397 15.31 -4.44 4.77
CA SER A 397 15.58 -5.53 3.82
C SER A 397 14.36 -6.39 3.48
N GLY A 398 13.20 -6.06 4.04
CA GLY A 398 11.96 -6.77 3.78
C GLY A 398 11.26 -6.34 2.49
N THR A 399 10.13 -6.98 2.20
CA THR A 399 9.26 -6.65 1.06
C THR A 399 8.25 -5.57 1.44
N VAL A 400 7.83 -4.75 0.46
CA VAL A 400 6.71 -3.81 0.63
C VAL A 400 5.55 -4.22 -0.29
N SER A 401 4.36 -4.33 0.27
CA SER A 401 3.12 -4.59 -0.47
C SER A 401 2.07 -3.54 -0.10
N LEU A 402 1.66 -2.76 -1.08
CA LEU A 402 0.62 -1.74 -0.94
C LEU A 402 -0.58 -2.13 -1.79
N PHE A 403 -1.78 -2.08 -1.19
CA PHE A 403 -3.01 -2.46 -1.88
C PHE A 403 -4.11 -1.43 -1.61
N ALA A 404 -4.61 -0.76 -2.65
CA ALA A 404 -5.80 0.07 -2.58
C ALA A 404 -6.99 -0.64 -3.23
N ASN A 405 -8.20 -0.25 -2.83
CA ASN A 405 -9.48 -0.69 -3.40
C ASN A 405 -9.74 -2.20 -3.27
N ARG A 406 -9.84 -2.71 -2.04
CA ARG A 406 -10.09 -4.14 -1.78
C ARG A 406 -11.56 -4.54 -1.81
N ASP A 407 -12.51 -3.63 -1.82
CA ASP A 407 -13.94 -3.92 -1.67
C ASP A 407 -14.76 -3.81 -2.96
N VAL A 408 -16.06 -4.11 -2.86
CA VAL A 408 -17.02 -4.02 -3.96
C VAL A 408 -17.38 -2.58 -4.35
N GLY A 409 -16.74 -1.60 -3.71
CA GLY A 409 -17.01 -0.17 -3.74
C GLY A 409 -16.38 0.58 -4.91
N ASN A 410 -16.37 1.91 -4.78
CA ASN A 410 -16.34 2.94 -5.81
C ASN A 410 -14.98 3.10 -6.58
N THR A 411 -14.72 4.26 -7.19
CA THR A 411 -13.48 4.53 -7.95
C THR A 411 -12.37 5.01 -7.02
N SER A 412 -11.36 4.17 -6.76
CA SER A 412 -10.30 4.51 -5.79
C SER A 412 -8.88 4.41 -6.34
N THR A 413 -7.93 4.97 -5.59
CA THR A 413 -6.58 5.32 -6.04
C THR A 413 -5.50 4.97 -5.03
N LEU A 414 -4.28 4.76 -5.51
CA LEU A 414 -3.07 4.68 -4.68
C LEU A 414 -2.20 5.90 -4.99
N ASN A 415 -2.11 6.84 -4.03
CA ASN A 415 -1.50 8.14 -4.27
C ASN A 415 -0.38 8.46 -3.29
N PHE A 416 0.77 8.83 -3.85
CA PHE A 416 1.87 9.43 -3.11
C PHE A 416 1.76 10.96 -3.13
N ASN A 417 2.26 11.61 -2.08
CA ASN A 417 2.54 13.05 -2.10
C ASN A 417 4.07 13.31 -2.29
N ALA A 418 4.51 14.55 -2.06
CA ALA A 418 5.92 14.94 -2.19
C ALA A 418 6.88 14.22 -1.21
N ASN A 419 6.36 13.80 -0.05
CA ASN A 419 7.12 13.18 1.03
C ASN A 419 7.02 11.64 1.00
N GLY A 420 5.99 11.10 0.35
CA GLY A 420 5.79 9.68 0.16
C GLY A 420 6.96 9.04 -0.60
N SER A 421 7.53 7.98 -0.02
CA SER A 421 8.60 7.21 -0.68
C SER A 421 8.65 5.78 -0.17
N ILE A 422 9.26 4.89 -0.95
CA ILE A 422 9.58 3.52 -0.53
C ILE A 422 11.09 3.31 -0.67
N THR A 423 11.74 2.78 0.37
CA THR A 423 13.15 2.36 0.30
C THR A 423 13.32 0.98 0.94
N THR A 424 13.88 0.03 0.20
CA THR A 424 14.28 -1.29 0.71
C THR A 424 15.60 -1.72 0.05
N THR A 425 16.38 -2.54 0.75
CA THR A 425 17.57 -3.24 0.21
C THR A 425 17.24 -4.61 -0.37
N ASN A 426 15.96 -5.01 -0.33
CA ASN A 426 15.51 -6.30 -0.83
C ASN A 426 15.75 -6.45 -2.34
N THR A 427 16.38 -7.56 -2.73
CA THR A 427 16.74 -7.88 -4.12
C THR A 427 15.85 -8.96 -4.73
N SER A 428 14.73 -9.32 -4.08
CA SER A 428 13.82 -10.36 -4.57
C SER A 428 12.90 -9.87 -5.68
N SER A 429 12.26 -10.82 -6.36
CA SER A 429 11.23 -10.55 -7.37
C SER A 429 9.95 -9.93 -6.81
N THR A 430 9.81 -9.86 -5.49
CA THR A 430 8.65 -9.29 -4.78
C THR A 430 9.07 -8.15 -3.84
N ALA A 431 10.22 -7.50 -4.11
CA ALA A 431 10.77 -6.46 -3.24
C ALA A 431 9.75 -5.33 -2.99
N VAL A 432 9.09 -4.84 -4.04
CA VAL A 432 8.01 -3.84 -3.92
C VAL A 432 6.87 -4.18 -4.87
N THR A 433 5.65 -4.30 -4.33
CA THR A 433 4.41 -4.53 -5.10
C THR A 433 3.37 -3.47 -4.72
N LEU A 434 2.94 -2.67 -5.69
CA LEU A 434 1.86 -1.70 -5.54
C LEU A 434 0.69 -2.13 -6.41
N THR A 435 -0.49 -2.17 -5.79
CA THR A 435 -1.74 -2.54 -6.44
C THR A 435 -2.76 -1.44 -6.20
N GLY A 436 -3.28 -0.84 -7.27
CA GLY A 436 -4.31 0.20 -7.21
C GLY A 436 -5.43 -0.14 -8.18
N TYR A 437 -6.40 -0.92 -7.72
CA TYR A 437 -7.55 -1.31 -8.52
C TYR A 437 -8.69 -0.29 -8.42
N SER A 438 -9.74 -0.48 -9.22
CA SER A 438 -11.04 0.15 -9.02
C SER A 438 -12.15 -0.90 -9.11
N GLU A 439 -13.37 -0.56 -8.67
CA GLU A 439 -14.56 -1.40 -8.74
C GLU A 439 -14.25 -2.85 -8.30
N ASN A 440 -13.78 -3.10 -7.07
CA ASN A 440 -13.50 -4.45 -6.55
C ASN A 440 -12.37 -5.25 -7.18
N GLY A 441 -11.37 -4.59 -7.77
CA GLY A 441 -10.46 -5.36 -8.61
C GLY A 441 -11.21 -6.01 -9.78
N THR A 442 -12.29 -5.37 -10.23
CA THR A 442 -12.97 -5.69 -11.49
C THR A 442 -12.94 -4.53 -12.47
N ALA A 443 -12.24 -3.44 -12.15
CA ALA A 443 -11.87 -2.33 -13.04
C ALA A 443 -10.41 -1.92 -12.85
N ALA A 444 -9.86 -1.24 -13.85
CA ALA A 444 -8.53 -0.66 -13.73
C ALA A 444 -8.57 0.66 -12.95
N GLY A 445 -7.62 0.87 -12.03
CA GLY A 445 -7.56 2.07 -11.17
C GLY A 445 -6.45 3.06 -11.50
N SER A 446 -6.32 4.11 -10.69
CA SER A 446 -5.28 5.14 -10.86
C SER A 446 -4.22 5.08 -9.76
N MET A 447 -2.97 5.27 -10.15
CA MET A 447 -1.82 5.25 -9.25
C MET A 447 -0.89 6.43 -9.51
N THR A 448 -0.62 7.21 -8.46
CA THR A 448 0.42 8.23 -8.45
C THR A 448 1.56 7.78 -7.54
N VAL A 449 2.76 7.57 -8.07
CA VAL A 449 3.91 7.04 -7.33
C VAL A 449 4.92 8.12 -6.95
N GLY A 450 5.55 7.98 -5.78
CA GLY A 450 6.72 8.74 -5.34
C GLY A 450 8.02 8.02 -5.66
N ASN A 451 9.13 8.43 -5.02
CA ASN A 451 10.41 7.75 -5.18
C ASN A 451 10.35 6.34 -4.58
N ILE A 452 10.75 5.33 -5.36
CA ILE A 452 10.79 3.93 -4.93
C ILE A 452 12.19 3.40 -5.20
N THR A 453 12.87 2.88 -4.18
CA THR A 453 14.20 2.27 -4.30
C THR A 453 14.21 0.86 -3.73
N THR A 454 14.74 -0.11 -4.47
CA THR A 454 15.00 -1.48 -4.01
C THR A 454 16.51 -1.76 -3.98
N GLY A 455 16.91 -2.91 -3.44
CA GLY A 455 18.26 -3.42 -3.65
C GLY A 455 18.51 -3.71 -5.12
N ASN A 456 19.78 -3.61 -5.56
CA ASN A 456 20.15 -3.92 -6.94
C ASN A 456 19.81 -5.39 -7.28
N GLY A 457 18.99 -5.59 -8.30
CA GLY A 457 18.46 -6.92 -8.66
C GLY A 457 17.03 -7.17 -8.17
N GLY A 458 16.49 -6.30 -7.32
CA GLY A 458 15.10 -6.36 -6.88
C GLY A 458 14.10 -6.00 -7.98
N THR A 459 12.83 -6.26 -7.69
CA THR A 459 11.72 -5.92 -8.59
C THR A 459 10.74 -4.94 -7.96
N ILE A 460 10.41 -3.89 -8.71
CA ILE A 460 9.28 -2.99 -8.43
C ILE A 460 8.14 -3.37 -9.38
N THR A 461 6.98 -3.74 -8.84
CA THR A 461 5.78 -4.06 -9.62
C THR A 461 4.69 -3.04 -9.32
N LEU A 462 4.19 -2.35 -10.35
CA LEU A 462 3.05 -1.45 -10.30
C LEU A 462 1.92 -2.06 -11.12
N THR A 463 0.76 -2.32 -10.51
CA THR A 463 -0.39 -2.90 -11.20
C THR A 463 -1.65 -2.11 -10.89
N THR A 464 -2.30 -1.60 -11.94
CA THR A 464 -3.64 -0.99 -11.84
C THR A 464 -4.71 -1.88 -12.45
N VAL A 465 -4.36 -3.03 -13.02
CA VAL A 465 -5.30 -3.89 -13.76
C VAL A 465 -5.52 -5.23 -13.10
N PRO A 466 -6.76 -5.58 -12.75
CA PRO A 466 -7.11 -6.95 -12.42
C PRO A 466 -7.20 -7.80 -13.70
N ALA A 467 -7.15 -9.12 -13.56
CA ALA A 467 -7.00 -10.04 -14.69
C ALA A 467 -8.13 -9.96 -15.76
N THR A 468 -9.33 -9.48 -15.42
CA THR A 468 -10.57 -9.71 -16.20
C THR A 468 -11.42 -8.47 -16.56
N SER A 469 -11.02 -7.24 -16.23
CA SER A 469 -11.85 -6.01 -16.38
C SER A 469 -11.86 -5.26 -17.74
N SER A 470 -12.75 -4.25 -17.87
CA SER A 470 -12.95 -3.42 -19.08
C SER A 470 -12.63 -1.91 -18.94
N SER A 471 -12.15 -1.44 -17.79
CA SER A 471 -11.94 0.01 -17.50
C SER A 471 -10.48 0.47 -17.61
N GLY A 472 -10.23 1.79 -17.56
CA GLY A 472 -8.91 2.39 -17.76
C GLY A 472 -8.14 2.81 -16.52
N GLY A 473 -6.87 2.42 -16.46
CA GLY A 473 -5.93 2.79 -15.41
C GLY A 473 -4.80 3.70 -15.86
N VAL A 474 -4.30 4.48 -14.91
CA VAL A 474 -3.19 5.44 -15.07
C VAL A 474 -2.10 5.14 -14.06
N ILE A 475 -0.85 5.19 -14.48
CA ILE A 475 0.32 5.16 -13.60
C ILE A 475 1.19 6.39 -13.90
N SER A 476 1.36 7.29 -12.95
CA SER A 476 2.18 8.50 -13.11
C SER A 476 3.08 8.75 -11.92
N GLY A 477 4.24 9.38 -12.14
CA GLY A 477 5.02 9.95 -11.04
C GLY A 477 4.32 11.17 -10.45
N PHE A 478 4.40 11.35 -9.12
CA PHE A 478 3.86 12.51 -8.41
C PHE A 478 4.41 13.83 -8.95
N THR A 479 5.69 13.85 -9.32
CA THR A 479 6.34 14.92 -10.08
C THR A 479 7.19 14.33 -11.20
N SER A 480 7.67 15.17 -12.12
CA SER A 480 8.61 14.76 -13.17
C SER A 480 9.98 14.28 -12.64
N GLY A 481 10.30 14.55 -11.37
CA GLY A 481 11.55 14.14 -10.73
C GLY A 481 11.51 12.78 -10.03
N VAL A 482 10.35 12.13 -9.98
CA VAL A 482 10.20 10.81 -9.34
C VAL A 482 11.01 9.75 -10.10
N VAL A 483 11.73 8.90 -9.35
CA VAL A 483 12.51 7.78 -9.88
C VAL A 483 12.09 6.44 -9.25
N LEU A 484 11.87 5.43 -10.09
CA LEU A 484 11.76 4.03 -9.71
C LEU A 484 13.11 3.33 -9.89
N ASN A 485 13.82 3.08 -8.80
CA ASN A 485 15.18 2.56 -8.80
C ASN A 485 15.24 1.12 -8.31
N ALA A 486 15.34 0.18 -9.25
CA ALA A 486 15.59 -1.23 -8.98
C ALA A 486 17.08 -1.62 -9.09
N GLY A 487 17.96 -0.65 -9.41
CA GLY A 487 19.38 -0.87 -9.68
C GLY A 487 19.66 -1.46 -11.07
N ALA A 488 20.93 -1.50 -11.44
CA ALA A 488 21.40 -1.88 -12.78
C ALA A 488 21.02 -3.32 -13.22
N THR A 489 20.79 -4.24 -12.29
CA THR A 489 20.35 -5.62 -12.59
C THR A 489 18.89 -5.87 -12.20
N GLY A 490 18.19 -4.88 -11.65
CA GLY A 490 16.81 -5.02 -11.20
C GLY A 490 15.78 -4.88 -12.31
N THR A 491 14.53 -5.08 -11.93
CA THR A 491 13.39 -5.05 -12.84
C THR A 491 12.32 -4.06 -12.37
N VAL A 492 11.77 -3.27 -13.30
CA VAL A 492 10.53 -2.52 -13.07
C VAL A 492 9.45 -3.10 -13.96
N THR A 493 8.34 -3.52 -13.37
CA THR A 493 7.18 -4.07 -14.07
C THR A 493 5.98 -3.15 -13.90
N ILE A 494 5.40 -2.71 -15.01
CA ILE A 494 4.27 -1.79 -15.06
C ILE A 494 3.13 -2.49 -15.79
N LYS A 495 1.99 -2.64 -15.11
CA LYS A 495 0.80 -3.29 -15.64
C LYS A 495 -0.39 -2.33 -15.54
N THR A 496 -0.86 -1.83 -16.67
CA THR A 496 -2.01 -0.90 -16.74
C THR A 496 -2.93 -1.20 -17.94
N ARG A 497 -4.09 -0.55 -18.01
CA ARG A 497 -5.06 -0.63 -19.11
C ARG A 497 -5.39 0.78 -19.57
N PRO A 498 -4.86 1.29 -20.69
CA PRO A 498 -5.31 2.58 -21.22
C PRO A 498 -6.80 2.54 -21.63
N TYR A 499 -7.61 3.50 -21.18
CA TYR A 499 -9.00 3.73 -21.64
C TYR A 499 -9.21 5.15 -22.14
N VAL A 500 -10.17 5.32 -23.04
CA VAL A 500 -10.16 6.39 -24.04
C VAL A 500 -11.10 7.57 -23.75
N THR A 501 -11.77 7.60 -22.60
CA THR A 501 -12.90 8.54 -22.41
C THR A 501 -12.56 9.84 -21.68
N SER A 502 -11.37 10.02 -21.09
CA SER A 502 -11.02 11.31 -20.43
C SER A 502 -9.55 11.54 -20.04
N ILE A 503 -8.71 10.50 -19.98
CA ILE A 503 -7.38 10.57 -19.36
C ILE A 503 -6.25 10.56 -20.39
N ALA A 504 -5.38 11.57 -20.31
CA ALA A 504 -4.34 11.89 -21.29
C ALA A 504 -3.15 10.90 -21.32
N SER A 505 -3.07 9.91 -20.43
CA SER A 505 -1.85 9.13 -20.23
C SER A 505 -2.11 7.80 -19.53
N ALA A 506 -1.51 6.72 -20.02
CA ALA A 506 -1.57 5.39 -19.40
C ALA A 506 -0.40 5.17 -18.44
N VAL A 507 0.78 5.63 -18.85
CA VAL A 507 2.03 5.58 -18.07
C VAL A 507 2.81 6.87 -18.32
N GLY A 508 2.91 7.76 -17.33
CA GLY A 508 3.62 9.05 -17.45
C GLY A 508 3.07 9.97 -18.56
N THR A 509 3.64 11.16 -18.71
CA THR A 509 3.26 12.13 -19.77
C THR A 509 4.48 12.56 -20.58
N ALA A 510 4.26 13.27 -21.69
CA ALA A 510 5.36 13.80 -22.51
C ALA A 510 6.29 14.76 -21.74
N THR A 511 5.72 15.54 -20.81
CA THR A 511 6.47 16.52 -19.99
C THR A 511 6.96 15.94 -18.66
N ALA A 512 6.38 14.82 -18.23
CA ALA A 512 6.74 14.09 -17.02
C ALA A 512 6.72 12.58 -17.29
N PRO A 513 7.72 12.04 -18.03
CA PRO A 513 7.85 10.61 -18.21
C PRO A 513 8.09 9.92 -16.86
N LEU A 514 7.71 8.65 -16.75
CA LEU A 514 8.07 7.86 -15.57
C LEU A 514 9.55 7.51 -15.64
N ASN A 515 10.36 8.02 -14.69
CA ASN A 515 11.80 7.75 -14.69
C ASN A 515 12.11 6.43 -13.99
N VAL A 516 12.93 5.61 -14.63
CA VAL A 516 13.29 4.27 -14.14
C VAL A 516 14.80 4.06 -14.17
N VAL A 517 15.35 3.48 -13.10
CA VAL A 517 16.71 2.94 -13.05
C VAL A 517 16.59 1.44 -12.84
N ALA A 518 16.72 0.67 -13.92
CA ALA A 518 16.58 -0.78 -13.91
C ALA A 518 17.47 -1.41 -14.99
N GLY A 519 17.80 -2.69 -14.83
CA GLY A 519 18.34 -3.49 -15.94
C GLY A 519 17.26 -3.85 -16.94
N THR A 520 16.04 -4.10 -16.46
CA THR A 520 14.88 -4.47 -17.28
C THR A 520 13.64 -3.64 -16.92
N VAL A 521 12.92 -3.17 -17.93
CA VAL A 521 11.61 -2.52 -17.79
C VAL A 521 10.59 -3.34 -18.58
N ASN A 522 9.65 -3.96 -17.86
CA ASN A 522 8.52 -4.68 -18.44
C ASN A 522 7.28 -3.79 -18.40
N ILE A 523 6.70 -3.50 -19.57
CA ILE A 523 5.46 -2.72 -19.66
C ILE A 523 4.43 -3.60 -20.34
N SER A 524 3.34 -3.91 -19.63
CA SER A 524 2.18 -4.57 -20.20
C SER A 524 0.98 -3.64 -20.13
N ALA A 525 0.49 -3.22 -21.29
CA ALA A 525 -0.76 -2.48 -21.43
C ALA A 525 -1.77 -3.36 -22.15
N LEU A 526 -2.92 -3.61 -21.52
CA LEU A 526 -4.03 -4.32 -22.17
C LEU A 526 -4.99 -3.28 -22.75
N SER A 527 -5.33 -3.36 -24.03
CA SER A 527 -6.34 -2.48 -24.64
C SER A 527 -7.67 -3.23 -24.74
N TYR A 528 -8.76 -2.64 -24.24
CA TYR A 528 -10.14 -3.10 -24.42
C TYR A 528 -11.07 -1.87 -24.51
N ASP A 529 -12.09 -1.94 -25.38
CA ASP A 529 -13.20 -0.99 -25.40
C ASP A 529 -14.49 -1.77 -25.11
N SER A 530 -15.33 -1.26 -24.21
CA SER A 530 -16.61 -1.90 -23.89
C SER A 530 -17.70 -1.35 -24.82
N PRO A 531 -18.43 -2.22 -25.55
CA PRO A 531 -19.44 -1.77 -26.51
C PRO A 531 -20.78 -1.33 -25.88
N THR A 532 -20.87 -1.16 -24.56
CA THR A 532 -22.18 -1.15 -23.87
C THR A 532 -22.88 0.20 -23.74
N THR A 533 -22.35 1.32 -24.26
CA THR A 533 -23.09 2.59 -24.27
C THR A 533 -23.28 3.15 -25.67
N ALA A 534 -24.54 3.11 -26.14
CA ALA A 534 -25.01 3.54 -27.46
C ALA A 534 -25.02 5.08 -27.68
N SER A 535 -23.99 5.80 -27.22
CA SER A 535 -23.79 7.20 -27.55
C SER A 535 -22.40 7.39 -28.16
N PRO A 536 -22.25 8.17 -29.25
CA PRO A 536 -20.93 8.51 -29.76
C PRO A 536 -20.20 9.31 -28.69
N LEU A 537 -19.31 8.64 -27.96
CA LEU A 537 -18.40 9.29 -27.03
C LEU A 537 -17.52 10.22 -27.88
N THR A 538 -17.68 11.53 -27.68
CA THR A 538 -16.72 12.53 -28.14
C THR A 538 -15.37 12.23 -27.49
N TYR A 539 -14.47 11.60 -28.24
CA TYR A 539 -13.08 11.38 -27.85
C TYR A 539 -12.45 12.74 -27.51
N ALA A 540 -11.98 12.89 -26.27
CA ALA A 540 -11.14 14.02 -25.90
C ALA A 540 -9.83 13.97 -26.75
N PRO A 541 -9.24 15.12 -27.12
CA PRO A 541 -8.06 15.17 -28.00
C PRO A 541 -6.77 14.58 -27.39
N ASN A 542 -6.82 14.10 -26.14
CA ASN A 542 -5.66 13.57 -25.44
C ASN A 542 -5.62 12.04 -25.58
N THR A 543 -4.80 11.54 -26.51
CA THR A 543 -4.60 10.10 -26.70
C THR A 543 -3.78 9.53 -25.52
N PRO A 544 -4.25 8.48 -24.84
CA PRO A 544 -3.48 7.84 -23.78
C PRO A 544 -2.16 7.32 -24.35
N ALA A 545 -1.06 7.60 -23.66
CA ALA A 545 0.29 7.28 -24.12
C ALA A 545 1.16 6.67 -23.00
N ILE A 546 2.26 6.05 -23.41
CA ILE A 546 3.27 5.44 -22.53
C ILE A 546 4.57 6.23 -22.71
N TYR A 547 4.99 6.92 -21.66
CA TYR A 547 6.23 7.67 -21.57
C TYR A 547 7.09 7.13 -20.44
N VAL A 548 8.17 6.43 -20.80
CA VAL A 548 9.16 5.93 -19.84
C VAL A 548 10.54 6.43 -20.23
N SER A 549 11.23 7.00 -19.25
CA SER A 549 12.60 7.51 -19.39
C SER A 549 13.52 6.75 -18.45
N THR A 550 14.74 6.48 -18.88
CA THR A 550 15.78 5.94 -18.01
C THR A 550 17.01 6.83 -18.09
N PRO A 551 17.60 7.27 -16.97
CA PRO A 551 18.80 8.09 -16.98
C PRO A 551 20.08 7.31 -17.35
N GLY A 552 19.94 6.06 -17.79
CA GLY A 552 21.03 5.08 -17.88
C GLY A 552 21.32 4.45 -16.51
N ASN A 553 21.71 3.17 -16.51
CA ASN A 553 22.26 2.51 -15.32
C ASN A 553 23.80 2.58 -15.36
N SER A 554 24.46 2.25 -14.25
CA SER A 554 25.93 2.19 -14.14
C SER A 554 26.58 1.24 -15.15
N SER A 555 25.80 0.36 -15.78
CA SER A 555 26.21 -0.61 -16.80
C SER A 555 26.03 -0.10 -18.24
N GLY A 556 25.44 1.09 -18.44
CA GLY A 556 25.27 1.72 -19.75
C GLY A 556 24.20 1.12 -20.68
N ASN A 557 23.33 0.20 -20.21
CA ASN A 557 22.25 -0.38 -21.06
C ASN A 557 20.99 -0.71 -20.26
N THR A 558 19.82 -0.34 -20.79
CA THR A 558 18.50 -0.73 -20.25
C THR A 558 17.74 -1.59 -21.24
N ASN A 559 17.27 -2.77 -20.79
CA ASN A 559 16.40 -3.63 -21.58
C ASN A 559 14.93 -3.20 -21.40
N PHE A 560 14.26 -2.87 -22.49
CA PHE A 560 12.83 -2.64 -22.53
C PHE A 560 12.10 -3.83 -23.16
N ASN A 561 11.11 -4.33 -22.44
CA ASN A 561 10.17 -5.34 -22.92
C ASN A 561 8.78 -4.72 -22.88
N VAL A 562 8.22 -4.38 -24.04
CA VAL A 562 6.90 -3.74 -24.11
C VAL A 562 5.94 -4.66 -24.83
N ASN A 563 4.99 -5.23 -24.10
CA ASN A 563 3.93 -6.05 -24.67
C ASN A 563 2.60 -5.30 -24.57
N ILE A 564 2.09 -4.80 -25.69
CA ILE A 564 0.73 -4.26 -25.77
C ILE A 564 -0.14 -5.28 -26.49
N ALA A 565 -1.06 -5.89 -25.75
CA ALA A 565 -1.95 -6.94 -26.25
C ALA A 565 -3.42 -6.50 -26.19
N VAL A 566 -4.21 -6.90 -27.18
CA VAL A 566 -5.67 -6.71 -27.17
C VAL A 566 -6.24 -7.78 -26.25
N GLY A 567 -7.17 -7.42 -25.36
CA GLY A 567 -7.99 -8.42 -24.67
C GLY A 567 -8.84 -9.24 -25.68
N PRO A 568 -9.29 -10.46 -25.32
CA PRO A 568 -10.21 -11.21 -26.18
C PRO A 568 -11.49 -10.40 -26.45
N PRO A 569 -12.03 -10.41 -27.68
CA PRO A 569 -13.29 -9.73 -27.98
C PRO A 569 -14.44 -10.30 -27.13
N PRO A 570 -15.49 -9.51 -26.81
CA PRO A 570 -16.64 -10.01 -26.07
C PRO A 570 -17.30 -11.18 -26.83
N THR A 571 -17.61 -12.24 -26.09
CA THR A 571 -18.43 -13.35 -26.56
C THR A 571 -19.82 -13.24 -25.93
N PRO A 572 -20.90 -13.05 -26.72
CA PRO A 572 -20.98 -13.07 -28.17
C PRO A 572 -20.58 -11.72 -28.84
N PRO A 573 -20.24 -11.74 -30.15
CA PRO A 573 -19.93 -10.52 -30.91
C PRO A 573 -21.10 -9.54 -30.88
N VAL A 574 -20.82 -8.27 -30.60
CA VAL A 574 -21.82 -7.19 -30.64
C VAL A 574 -21.88 -6.55 -32.05
N THR A 575 -23.09 -6.18 -32.46
CA THR A 575 -23.37 -5.39 -33.69
C THR A 575 -24.15 -4.13 -33.31
N PRO A 576 -23.79 -2.93 -33.83
CA PRO A 576 -22.76 -2.66 -34.85
C PRO A 576 -21.32 -2.79 -34.33
N THR A 577 -20.37 -2.95 -35.25
CA THR A 577 -18.93 -2.93 -34.96
C THR A 577 -18.57 -1.68 -34.14
N PRO A 578 -17.88 -1.82 -33.00
CA PRO A 578 -17.46 -0.68 -32.19
C PRO A 578 -16.59 0.29 -33.01
N PRO A 579 -16.55 1.59 -32.64
CA PRO A 579 -15.67 2.57 -33.29
C PRO A 579 -14.20 2.10 -33.23
N PRO A 580 -13.32 2.58 -34.13
CA PRO A 580 -11.91 2.23 -34.08
C PRO A 580 -11.32 2.68 -32.74
N PHE A 581 -10.69 1.74 -32.04
CA PHE A 581 -9.97 1.97 -30.79
C PHE A 581 -8.97 3.14 -30.94
N ALA A 582 -8.76 3.96 -29.90
CA ALA A 582 -7.77 5.02 -29.96
C ALA A 582 -6.34 4.46 -30.11
N ALA A 583 -5.56 5.09 -30.97
CA ALA A 583 -4.13 4.87 -31.09
C ALA A 583 -3.42 5.27 -29.78
N ILE A 584 -2.58 4.39 -29.23
CA ILE A 584 -1.81 4.64 -27.99
C ILE A 584 -0.37 4.95 -28.38
N PRO A 585 0.15 6.18 -28.31
CA PRO A 585 1.56 6.44 -28.56
C PRO A 585 2.47 5.78 -27.51
N ILE A 586 3.55 5.15 -27.96
CA ILE A 586 4.63 4.66 -27.09
C ILE A 586 5.87 5.50 -27.34
N VAL A 587 6.43 6.07 -26.27
CA VAL A 587 7.71 6.78 -26.30
C VAL A 587 8.62 6.22 -25.21
N LEU A 588 9.67 5.55 -25.64
CA LEU A 588 10.70 5.00 -24.75
C LEU A 588 11.99 5.78 -24.94
N THR A 589 12.58 6.24 -23.85
CA THR A 589 13.78 7.06 -23.89
C THR A 589 14.84 6.54 -22.92
N THR A 590 16.08 6.46 -23.39
CA THR A 590 17.28 6.36 -22.56
C THR A 590 18.04 7.67 -22.72
N THR A 591 18.28 8.43 -21.65
CA THR A 591 19.10 9.65 -21.74
C THR A 591 20.60 9.37 -21.63
N ALA A 592 20.97 8.16 -21.20
CA ALA A 592 22.31 7.59 -21.33
C ALA A 592 22.23 6.10 -21.64
N GLY A 593 23.25 5.58 -22.33
CA GLY A 593 23.31 4.16 -22.70
C GLY A 593 22.45 3.78 -23.91
N THR A 594 22.39 2.48 -24.20
CA THR A 594 21.58 1.92 -25.30
C THR A 594 20.17 1.56 -24.84
N LEU A 595 19.21 1.65 -25.76
CA LEU A 595 17.84 1.14 -25.60
C LEU A 595 17.75 -0.22 -26.28
N THR A 596 17.56 -1.29 -25.51
CA THR A 596 17.46 -2.66 -26.07
C THR A 596 16.03 -3.17 -26.03
N VAL A 597 15.47 -3.60 -27.16
CA VAL A 597 14.19 -4.33 -27.23
C VAL A 597 14.48 -5.83 -27.19
N SER A 598 14.18 -6.49 -26.08
CA SER A 598 14.54 -7.90 -25.84
C SER A 598 13.37 -8.89 -25.94
N ALA A 599 12.14 -8.39 -26.02
CA ALA A 599 10.92 -9.19 -26.25
C ALA A 599 10.08 -8.56 -27.37
N ALA A 600 9.30 -9.38 -28.07
CA ALA A 600 8.48 -8.93 -29.19
C ALA A 600 7.59 -7.76 -28.72
N SER A 601 7.75 -6.62 -29.39
CA SER A 601 7.11 -5.38 -28.99
C SER A 601 6.28 -4.85 -30.14
N GLY A 602 4.96 -4.80 -29.96
CA GLY A 602 4.02 -4.30 -30.95
C GLY A 602 3.07 -3.28 -30.32
N ASN A 603 2.56 -2.38 -31.14
CA ASN A 603 1.50 -1.47 -30.77
C ASN A 603 0.21 -1.84 -31.52
N LEU A 604 -0.93 -1.51 -30.95
CA LEU A 604 -2.24 -1.81 -31.51
C LEU A 604 -2.87 -0.52 -32.05
N ASN A 605 -3.82 -0.67 -32.97
CA ASN A 605 -4.72 0.40 -33.42
C ASN A 605 -3.99 1.64 -33.96
N ASN A 606 -2.94 1.43 -34.76
CA ASN A 606 -2.14 2.48 -35.39
C ASN A 606 -1.42 3.42 -34.37
N GLY A 607 -1.27 2.99 -33.12
CA GLY A 607 -0.42 3.68 -32.14
C GLY A 607 1.03 3.82 -32.63
N THR A 608 1.58 5.02 -32.54
CA THR A 608 2.97 5.28 -32.91
C THR A 608 3.94 4.67 -31.90
N MET A 609 5.16 4.38 -32.36
CA MET A 609 6.23 3.91 -31.49
C MET A 609 7.49 4.73 -31.74
N THR A 610 7.99 5.40 -30.72
CA THR A 610 9.21 6.22 -30.76
C THR A 610 10.23 5.68 -29.77
N LEU A 611 11.39 5.27 -30.28
CA LEU A 611 12.51 4.77 -29.49
C LEU A 611 13.66 5.77 -29.54
N ASN A 612 14.00 6.37 -28.40
CA ASN A 612 15.08 7.35 -28.27
C ASN A 612 16.25 6.73 -27.50
N GLY A 613 17.26 6.25 -28.23
CA GLY A 613 18.46 5.64 -27.68
C GLY A 613 19.65 6.59 -27.70
N ALA A 614 20.12 7.09 -26.54
CA ALA A 614 21.23 8.05 -26.47
C ALA A 614 22.54 7.49 -27.06
N ALA A 615 22.86 6.21 -26.79
CA ALA A 615 23.98 5.49 -27.40
C ALA A 615 23.54 4.52 -28.52
N GLY A 616 22.26 4.53 -28.89
CA GLY A 616 21.70 3.67 -29.93
C GLY A 616 20.52 2.80 -29.47
N VAL A 617 19.92 2.12 -30.44
CA VAL A 617 18.78 1.21 -30.29
C VAL A 617 19.18 -0.17 -30.79
N ILE A 618 19.00 -1.19 -29.95
CA ILE A 618 19.32 -2.59 -30.24
C ILE A 618 18.01 -3.39 -30.31
N LEU A 619 17.74 -4.05 -31.43
CA LEU A 619 16.57 -4.92 -31.60
C LEU A 619 16.98 -6.40 -31.55
N ASN A 620 16.75 -7.02 -30.38
CA ASN A 620 16.94 -8.46 -30.16
C ASN A 620 15.63 -9.26 -30.29
N ALA A 621 14.49 -8.57 -30.35
CA ALA A 621 13.19 -9.15 -30.63
C ALA A 621 12.37 -8.27 -31.60
N ALA A 622 11.36 -8.87 -32.22
CA ALA A 622 10.61 -8.23 -33.30
C ALA A 622 9.95 -6.91 -32.84
N LEU A 623 10.01 -5.89 -33.70
CA LEU A 623 9.43 -4.58 -33.48
C LEU A 623 8.26 -4.34 -34.44
N GLY A 624 7.12 -3.95 -33.89
CA GLY A 624 5.89 -3.71 -34.64
C GLY A 624 5.10 -4.99 -34.96
N ASN A 625 3.86 -4.79 -35.40
CA ASN A 625 2.94 -5.81 -35.88
C ASN A 625 2.09 -5.27 -37.04
N THR A 626 1.06 -6.01 -37.49
CA THR A 626 0.17 -5.60 -38.60
C THR A 626 -0.62 -4.31 -38.35
N THR A 627 -0.73 -3.88 -37.10
CA THR A 627 -1.54 -2.73 -36.65
C THR A 627 -0.70 -1.63 -36.00
N THR A 628 0.62 -1.77 -35.91
CA THR A 628 1.48 -0.74 -35.32
C THR A 628 1.56 0.48 -36.24
N GLY A 629 1.36 1.67 -35.67
CA GLY A 629 1.50 2.93 -36.37
C GLY A 629 2.95 3.27 -36.73
N ALA A 630 3.24 4.54 -37.00
CA ALA A 630 4.56 4.93 -37.45
C ALA A 630 5.62 4.57 -36.39
N ILE A 631 6.72 3.96 -36.83
CA ILE A 631 7.85 3.58 -35.99
C ILE A 631 8.97 4.58 -36.24
N THR A 632 9.42 5.27 -35.19
CA THR A 632 10.55 6.21 -35.22
C THR A 632 11.66 5.70 -34.31
N ILE A 633 12.86 5.53 -34.87
CA ILE A 633 14.05 5.10 -34.14
C ILE A 633 15.05 6.25 -34.19
N ASN A 634 15.35 6.84 -33.04
CA ASN A 634 16.30 7.93 -32.87
C ASN A 634 17.54 7.39 -32.14
N GLY A 635 18.61 7.17 -32.89
CA GLY A 635 19.87 6.59 -32.41
C GLY A 635 20.43 5.55 -33.39
N PRO A 636 21.74 5.23 -33.33
CA PRO A 636 22.33 4.13 -34.10
C PRO A 636 21.54 2.83 -33.95
N LEU A 637 20.99 2.30 -35.06
CA LEU A 637 20.19 1.07 -35.06
C LEU A 637 21.08 -0.17 -35.25
N SER A 638 20.91 -1.17 -34.39
CA SER A 638 21.59 -2.46 -34.50
C SER A 638 20.72 -3.63 -34.02
N GLY A 639 21.25 -4.85 -34.09
CA GLY A 639 20.53 -6.08 -33.74
C GLY A 639 20.09 -6.89 -34.95
N SER A 640 19.43 -8.01 -34.68
CA SER A 640 19.09 -9.04 -35.67
C SER A 640 17.61 -9.33 -35.81
N ALA A 641 16.77 -8.77 -34.94
CA ALA A 641 15.33 -9.00 -35.00
C ALA A 641 14.66 -8.15 -36.07
N ASN A 642 13.47 -8.55 -36.50
CA ASN A 642 12.77 -7.91 -37.63
C ASN A 642 11.95 -6.68 -37.20
N ILE A 643 11.78 -5.74 -38.13
CA ILE A 643 10.79 -4.65 -38.03
C ILE A 643 9.63 -4.97 -38.97
N VAL A 644 8.40 -4.91 -38.45
CA VAL A 644 7.16 -5.10 -39.20
C VAL A 644 6.51 -3.75 -39.47
N ASN A 645 6.48 -3.35 -40.74
CA ASN A 645 6.07 -2.06 -41.29
C ASN A 645 4.75 -2.18 -42.07
N ASN A 646 3.69 -2.63 -41.41
CA ASN A 646 2.43 -2.98 -42.08
C ASN A 646 1.35 -1.88 -42.02
N ALA A 647 1.32 -1.02 -41.00
CA ALA A 647 0.28 -0.01 -40.87
C ALA A 647 0.74 1.43 -41.17
N ALA A 648 1.99 1.80 -40.88
CA ALA A 648 2.56 3.12 -41.18
C ALA A 648 4.09 3.13 -41.16
N ALA A 649 4.70 4.20 -41.72
CA ALA A 649 6.11 4.25 -42.10
C ALA A 649 7.10 4.02 -40.95
N VAL A 650 8.27 3.45 -41.30
CA VAL A 650 9.44 3.31 -40.42
C VAL A 650 10.45 4.40 -40.75
N THR A 651 10.87 5.16 -39.73
CA THR A 651 11.94 6.16 -39.85
C THR A 651 13.10 5.81 -38.91
N VAL A 652 14.30 5.72 -39.45
CA VAL A 652 15.54 5.57 -38.68
C VAL A 652 16.37 6.83 -38.82
N SER A 653 16.52 7.57 -37.72
CA SER A 653 17.30 8.79 -37.61
C SER A 653 18.53 8.53 -36.73
N GLN A 654 19.72 8.49 -37.33
CA GLN A 654 20.96 8.18 -36.61
C GLN A 654 22.08 9.17 -36.90
N SER A 655 22.77 9.61 -35.85
CA SER A 655 23.90 10.52 -35.91
C SER A 655 25.24 9.83 -36.18
N SER A 656 25.33 8.53 -35.89
CA SER A 656 26.54 7.72 -36.04
C SER A 656 26.27 6.49 -36.91
N ASP A 657 27.35 5.89 -37.39
CA ASP A 657 27.29 4.70 -38.24
C ASP A 657 26.83 3.49 -37.43
N SER A 658 26.05 2.61 -38.06
CA SER A 658 25.54 1.39 -37.43
C SER A 658 25.30 0.27 -38.44
N SER A 659 25.23 -0.96 -37.93
CA SER A 659 24.93 -2.15 -38.72
C SER A 659 23.71 -2.86 -38.14
N TYR A 660 22.76 -3.19 -39.01
CA TYR A 660 21.51 -3.86 -38.64
C TYR A 660 21.28 -5.06 -39.57
N SER A 661 21.10 -6.24 -38.99
CA SER A 661 20.94 -7.49 -39.73
C SER A 661 19.51 -8.01 -39.75
N GLY A 662 18.57 -7.28 -39.16
CA GLY A 662 17.14 -7.62 -39.18
C GLY A 662 16.46 -7.29 -40.52
N LEU A 663 15.38 -8.01 -40.83
CA LEU A 663 14.54 -7.69 -41.99
C LEU A 663 13.55 -6.58 -41.64
N ILE A 664 13.37 -5.65 -42.56
CA ILE A 664 12.23 -4.72 -42.56
C ILE A 664 11.24 -5.26 -43.58
N SER A 665 9.99 -5.47 -43.16
CA SER A 665 8.94 -6.08 -43.97
C SER A 665 7.66 -5.25 -43.92
N GLY A 666 6.77 -5.36 -44.91
CA GLY A 666 5.43 -4.77 -44.87
C GLY A 666 5.13 -3.72 -45.94
N ALA A 667 3.91 -3.19 -45.93
CA ALA A 667 3.39 -2.45 -47.07
C ALA A 667 3.88 -0.99 -47.21
N THR A 668 4.44 -0.40 -46.15
CA THR A 668 4.62 1.06 -46.09
C THR A 668 6.07 1.53 -46.25
N ASN A 669 6.31 2.84 -46.14
CA ASN A 669 7.57 3.49 -46.48
C ASN A 669 8.68 3.24 -45.45
N PHE A 670 9.92 3.27 -45.92
CA PHE A 670 11.12 3.27 -45.09
C PHE A 670 11.93 4.55 -45.33
N THR A 671 12.25 5.28 -44.26
CA THR A 671 13.05 6.51 -44.34
C THR A 671 14.32 6.39 -43.50
N LYS A 672 15.48 6.62 -44.12
CA LYS A 672 16.76 6.83 -43.45
C LYS A 672 17.05 8.32 -43.37
N SER A 673 17.25 8.83 -42.16
CA SER A 673 17.64 10.20 -41.88
C SER A 673 18.83 10.26 -40.90
N GLY A 674 19.33 11.47 -40.65
CA GLY A 674 20.54 11.70 -39.87
C GLY A 674 21.85 11.39 -40.62
N PRO A 675 22.99 11.97 -40.19
CA PRO A 675 24.24 11.93 -40.94
C PRO A 675 24.95 10.57 -40.96
N GLY A 676 24.64 9.65 -40.04
CA GLY A 676 25.32 8.36 -39.96
C GLY A 676 25.01 7.41 -41.12
N ASN A 677 25.88 6.44 -41.34
CA ASN A 677 25.68 5.33 -42.27
C ASN A 677 24.87 4.20 -41.62
N LEU A 678 23.71 3.86 -42.18
CA LEU A 678 22.99 2.64 -41.81
C LEU A 678 23.37 1.52 -42.78
N SER A 679 24.15 0.54 -42.31
CA SER A 679 24.43 -0.67 -43.08
C SER A 679 23.38 -1.74 -42.81
N LEU A 680 22.62 -2.12 -43.83
CA LEU A 680 21.71 -3.27 -43.77
C LEU A 680 22.50 -4.51 -44.20
N THR A 681 22.96 -5.27 -43.23
CA THR A 681 23.94 -6.36 -43.44
C THR A 681 23.29 -7.69 -43.79
N ASN A 682 21.97 -7.80 -43.67
CA ASN A 682 21.25 -8.99 -44.09
C ASN A 682 21.38 -9.17 -45.61
N THR A 683 21.77 -10.38 -46.03
CA THR A 683 21.87 -10.74 -47.45
C THR A 683 20.52 -11.11 -48.06
N ALA A 684 19.53 -11.46 -47.23
CA ALA A 684 18.16 -11.62 -47.69
C ALA A 684 17.57 -10.24 -48.08
N ALA A 685 16.68 -10.25 -49.06
CA ALA A 685 16.01 -9.04 -49.52
C ALA A 685 15.15 -8.43 -48.40
N GLN A 686 15.24 -7.11 -48.21
CA GLN A 686 14.21 -6.41 -47.44
C GLN A 686 12.87 -6.57 -48.16
N THR A 687 11.82 -6.96 -47.43
CA THR A 687 10.54 -7.37 -48.03
C THR A 687 9.46 -6.30 -47.95
N TYR A 688 9.79 -5.09 -47.51
CA TYR A 688 8.85 -3.98 -47.55
C TYR A 688 8.61 -3.49 -48.99
N THR A 689 7.37 -3.14 -49.31
CA THR A 689 6.95 -2.77 -50.69
C THR A 689 6.84 -1.26 -50.91
N GLY A 690 6.84 -0.46 -49.84
CA GLY A 690 6.74 0.99 -49.92
C GLY A 690 8.04 1.69 -50.33
N THR A 691 7.97 3.01 -50.50
CA THR A 691 9.11 3.83 -50.96
C THR A 691 10.25 3.83 -49.94
N THR A 692 11.48 3.67 -50.41
CA THR A 692 12.70 3.94 -49.63
C THR A 692 13.12 5.40 -49.83
N THR A 693 13.27 6.16 -48.76
CA THR A 693 13.81 7.53 -48.81
C THR A 693 15.11 7.60 -48.02
N VAL A 694 16.20 8.01 -48.66
CA VAL A 694 17.45 8.38 -48.00
C VAL A 694 17.50 9.91 -47.92
N SER A 695 17.06 10.46 -46.78
CA SER A 695 16.94 11.90 -46.57
C SER A 695 18.26 12.57 -46.20
N ALA A 696 19.16 11.84 -45.52
CA ALA A 696 20.49 12.32 -45.12
C ALA A 696 21.42 11.14 -44.78
N GLY A 697 22.73 11.38 -44.80
CA GLY A 697 23.75 10.38 -44.47
C GLY A 697 23.87 9.30 -45.54
N THR A 698 24.25 8.09 -45.14
CA THR A 698 24.42 6.95 -46.05
C THR A 698 23.47 5.79 -45.71
N LEU A 699 22.91 5.13 -46.72
CA LEU A 699 22.27 3.82 -46.61
C LEU A 699 23.12 2.79 -47.39
N THR A 700 23.62 1.75 -46.72
CA THR A 700 24.49 0.72 -47.32
C THR A 700 23.86 -0.68 -47.21
N PRO A 701 23.03 -1.10 -48.18
CA PRO A 701 22.49 -2.46 -48.26
C PRO A 701 23.51 -3.53 -48.65
N THR A 702 23.27 -4.75 -48.17
CA THR A 702 23.93 -5.98 -48.63
C THR A 702 23.01 -6.83 -49.50
N GLY A 703 21.77 -7.06 -49.06
CA GLY A 703 20.69 -7.62 -49.87
C GLY A 703 19.91 -6.57 -50.68
N ASN A 704 18.81 -6.99 -51.31
CA ASN A 704 17.95 -6.08 -52.09
C ASN A 704 17.24 -5.05 -51.20
N ILE A 705 17.12 -3.81 -51.71
CA ILE A 705 16.33 -2.75 -51.08
C ILE A 705 14.95 -2.71 -51.75
N SER A 706 13.93 -3.08 -50.97
CA SER A 706 12.52 -3.17 -51.38
C SER A 706 12.26 -4.15 -52.54
N SER A 707 11.14 -4.88 -52.44
CA SER A 707 10.72 -5.80 -53.50
C SER A 707 10.07 -5.10 -54.70
N THR A 708 9.47 -3.92 -54.51
CA THR A 708 8.69 -3.20 -55.56
C THR A 708 8.67 -1.66 -55.44
N GLY A 709 9.11 -1.09 -54.32
CA GLY A 709 8.96 0.34 -54.03
C GLY A 709 9.99 1.23 -54.70
N ALA A 710 9.63 2.48 -54.99
CA ALA A 710 10.57 3.49 -55.48
C ALA A 710 11.67 3.80 -54.45
N VAL A 711 12.82 4.28 -54.92
CA VAL A 711 13.91 4.74 -54.06
C VAL A 711 14.20 6.20 -54.36
N THR A 712 14.17 7.05 -53.34
CA THR A 712 14.51 8.47 -53.44
C THR A 712 15.76 8.76 -52.62
N VAL A 713 16.79 9.34 -53.24
CA VAL A 713 18.01 9.80 -52.56
C VAL A 713 17.99 11.32 -52.58
N ALA A 714 17.92 11.95 -51.42
CA ALA A 714 17.88 13.40 -51.30
C ALA A 714 19.25 14.05 -51.55
N ALA A 715 19.27 15.36 -51.82
CA ALA A 715 20.51 16.12 -51.96
C ALA A 715 21.37 16.03 -50.70
N GLY A 716 22.65 15.69 -50.88
CA GLY A 716 23.60 15.45 -49.78
C GLY A 716 23.50 14.09 -49.11
N ALA A 717 22.58 13.21 -49.53
CA ALA A 717 22.50 11.82 -49.07
C ALA A 717 23.20 10.86 -50.04
N THR A 718 23.63 9.70 -49.54
CA THR A 718 24.28 8.64 -50.32
C THR A 718 23.53 7.32 -50.21
N LEU A 719 23.25 6.69 -51.35
CA LEU A 719 22.90 5.28 -51.42
C LEU A 719 24.12 4.50 -51.90
N ALA A 720 24.71 3.70 -51.01
CA ALA A 720 25.90 2.92 -51.31
C ALA A 720 25.57 1.46 -51.62
N ASN A 721 26.56 0.69 -52.05
CA ASN A 721 26.50 -0.76 -52.14
C ASN A 721 27.66 -1.33 -51.29
N SER A 722 27.38 -2.37 -50.51
CA SER A 722 28.37 -3.12 -49.73
C SER A 722 29.37 -3.93 -50.58
N GLY A 723 29.23 -3.92 -51.91
CA GLY A 723 30.05 -4.71 -52.84
C GLY A 723 29.45 -6.08 -53.19
N THR A 724 28.22 -6.35 -52.74
CA THR A 724 27.43 -7.53 -53.11
C THR A 724 26.45 -7.16 -54.24
N ALA A 725 25.93 -8.15 -54.97
CA ALA A 725 24.89 -7.91 -55.96
C ALA A 725 23.58 -7.48 -55.27
N THR A 726 23.37 -6.17 -55.14
CA THR A 726 22.14 -5.56 -54.61
C THR A 726 21.23 -5.15 -55.76
N THR A 727 19.97 -5.60 -55.73
CA THR A 727 18.92 -5.12 -56.65
C THR A 727 18.05 -4.08 -55.96
N ILE A 728 17.70 -3.03 -56.70
CA ILE A 728 16.66 -2.07 -56.32
C ILE A 728 15.42 -2.43 -57.15
N GLY A 729 14.33 -2.81 -56.49
CA GLY A 729 13.13 -3.35 -57.17
C GLY A 729 12.29 -2.30 -57.93
N GLY A 730 12.37 -1.02 -57.53
CA GLY A 730 11.57 0.06 -58.13
C GLY A 730 12.40 1.19 -58.77
N ALA A 731 11.71 2.23 -59.24
CA ALA A 731 12.35 3.39 -59.87
C ALA A 731 13.23 4.17 -58.88
N VAL A 732 14.42 4.60 -59.31
CA VAL A 732 15.34 5.41 -58.51
C VAL A 732 15.22 6.88 -58.92
N THR A 733 14.86 7.75 -57.98
CA THR A 733 14.96 9.21 -58.08
C THR A 733 16.22 9.66 -57.32
N ASP A 734 17.24 10.08 -58.05
CA ASP A 734 18.52 10.50 -57.49
C ASP A 734 18.67 12.02 -57.52
N ASN A 735 18.65 12.63 -56.34
CA ASN A 735 19.04 14.03 -56.13
C ASN A 735 20.36 14.13 -55.33
N GLY A 736 21.02 13.00 -55.03
CA GLY A 736 22.17 12.88 -54.13
C GLY A 736 23.35 12.14 -54.77
N THR A 737 23.86 11.09 -54.10
CA THR A 737 24.98 10.27 -54.59
C THR A 737 24.63 8.79 -54.58
N LEU A 738 24.81 8.11 -55.73
CA LEU A 738 24.78 6.65 -55.83
C LEU A 738 26.22 6.11 -55.86
N SER A 739 26.58 5.24 -54.91
CA SER A 739 27.94 4.66 -54.78
C SER A 739 27.92 3.13 -54.96
N PRO A 740 28.16 2.60 -56.18
CA PRO A 740 27.89 1.19 -56.53
C PRO A 740 28.89 0.15 -55.97
N GLY A 741 29.86 0.53 -55.12
CA GLY A 741 30.55 -0.40 -54.21
C GLY A 741 31.54 -1.41 -54.79
N GLY A 742 32.04 -1.27 -56.02
CA GLY A 742 33.03 -2.19 -56.60
C GLY A 742 34.45 -1.60 -56.74
N PRO A 743 35.54 -2.41 -56.72
CA PRO A 743 36.83 -1.96 -57.23
C PRO A 743 36.65 -1.55 -58.69
N ARG A 744 37.16 -0.36 -59.06
CA ARG A 744 37.10 0.19 -60.42
C ARG A 744 37.37 -0.92 -61.45
N PRO A 745 36.41 -1.33 -62.29
CA PRO A 745 36.72 -2.23 -63.37
C PRO A 745 37.50 -1.43 -64.42
N SER A 746 38.79 -1.67 -64.49
CA SER A 746 39.58 -1.38 -65.67
C SER A 746 39.11 -2.29 -66.80
N ALA A 747 38.04 -1.92 -67.51
CA ALA A 747 37.80 -2.22 -68.93
C ALA A 747 36.39 -1.81 -69.40
N ARG A 748 36.37 -1.00 -70.47
CA ARG A 748 35.32 -0.81 -71.49
C ARG A 748 33.87 -0.57 -71.03
N TRP A 749 33.46 0.70 -71.19
CA TRP A 749 32.07 1.11 -71.30
C TRP A 749 31.41 0.51 -72.55
N GLY A 750 30.38 -0.31 -72.37
CA GLY A 750 29.28 -0.51 -73.32
C GLY A 750 28.12 0.44 -72.96
N PRO A 751 27.26 0.83 -73.92
CA PRO A 751 26.40 2.00 -73.76
C PRO A 751 25.26 1.76 -72.75
N VAL A 752 25.14 2.68 -71.80
CA VAL A 752 24.01 2.81 -70.88
C VAL A 752 22.82 3.38 -71.65
N ASN A 753 21.70 2.66 -71.64
CA ASN A 753 20.48 3.03 -72.35
C ASN A 753 19.66 4.04 -71.52
N SER A 754 20.05 5.32 -71.51
CA SER A 754 19.27 6.37 -70.85
C SER A 754 18.12 6.82 -71.77
N HIS A 755 16.90 6.44 -71.45
CA HIS A 755 15.67 7.04 -71.99
C HIS A 755 15.51 8.48 -71.48
N LEU A 756 16.23 9.43 -72.09
CA LEU A 756 15.92 10.85 -72.02
C LEU A 756 15.43 11.31 -73.41
N ARG A 757 14.11 11.45 -73.55
CA ARG A 757 13.50 12.14 -74.71
C ARG A 757 14.04 13.58 -74.72
N ARG A 758 14.91 13.89 -75.69
CA ARG A 758 15.22 15.29 -76.06
C ARG A 758 14.34 15.71 -77.25
N PRO A 759 13.84 16.96 -77.30
CA PRO A 759 13.09 17.46 -78.45
C PRO A 759 14.01 17.64 -79.67
N ALA A 760 13.48 17.40 -80.87
CA ALA A 760 14.21 17.50 -82.13
C ALA A 760 14.63 18.95 -82.47
N PRO A 761 15.86 19.20 -82.97
CA PRO A 761 16.25 20.49 -83.50
C PRO A 761 15.96 20.62 -85.00
N SER A 762 15.46 21.79 -85.40
CA SER A 762 15.25 22.23 -86.79
C SER A 762 16.57 22.35 -87.59
N PRO A 763 16.56 22.21 -88.93
CA PRO A 763 17.79 22.18 -89.72
C PRO A 763 18.26 23.58 -90.14
N PRO A 764 19.58 23.87 -90.13
CA PRO A 764 20.13 25.01 -90.84
C PRO A 764 20.71 24.64 -92.20
N THR A 765 20.68 25.64 -93.05
CA THR A 765 21.05 25.71 -94.46
C THR A 765 22.56 25.92 -94.67
N SER A 766 22.94 25.72 -95.94
CA SER A 766 24.09 26.28 -96.66
C SER A 766 25.29 25.35 -96.93
N THR A 767 25.37 25.03 -98.21
CA THR A 767 26.48 24.47 -98.98
C THR A 767 27.48 25.57 -99.36
N ALA A 768 28.78 25.36 -99.15
CA ALA A 768 29.86 25.89 -100.01
C ALA A 768 31.24 25.28 -99.67
N PRO A 769 32.22 25.27 -100.61
CA PRO A 769 33.02 24.07 -100.88
C PRO A 769 34.56 24.27 -100.88
N ARG A 770 35.32 23.16 -100.91
CA ARG A 770 36.72 23.04 -101.41
C ARG A 770 37.03 21.55 -101.60
N ARG A 771 37.04 20.96 -102.81
CA ARG A 771 38.07 20.94 -103.89
C ARG A 771 39.50 20.80 -103.33
N ALA A 772 40.37 19.85 -103.70
CA ALA A 772 40.40 18.61 -104.47
C ALA A 772 41.83 18.03 -104.29
N PRO A 773 42.11 16.73 -104.47
CA PRO A 773 43.48 16.24 -104.63
C PRO A 773 43.82 16.00 -106.12
N ALA A 774 44.92 16.59 -106.58
CA ALA A 774 45.68 16.21 -107.77
C ALA A 774 46.73 15.17 -107.33
N THR A 775 47.20 14.18 -108.07
CA THR A 775 47.10 13.75 -109.48
C THR A 775 47.88 12.43 -109.63
N THR A 776 47.67 11.78 -110.77
CA THR A 776 48.49 10.85 -111.59
C THR A 776 47.74 9.54 -111.80
N ARG A 777 47.37 9.13 -113.01
CA ARG A 777 47.98 9.31 -114.35
C ARG A 777 46.90 9.36 -115.42
#